data_AF-A0A2E9R858-F1
#
_entry.id   AF-A0A2E9R858-F1
#
_cell.length_a   1.000
_cell.length_b   1.000
_cell.length_c   1.000
_cell.angle_alpha   90.00
_cell.angle_beta   90.00
_cell.angle_gamma   90.00
#
_symmetry.space_group_name_H-M   'P 1'
#
loop_
_entity.id
_entity.type
_entity.pdbx_description
1 polymer ?
#
loop_
_entity_poly.entity_id
_entity_poly.type
_entity_poly.pdbx_seq_one_letter_code
_entity_poly.pdbx_strand_id
1 'polypeptide(L)'
;MMYGHFLGVRIFWVTRVISIANKREAIPTESMNEELKEAIVRRIVYLILALSFVFTLNIGACGRPGKEIVTETAKEQVDEKTPGKEAGDEPTQTEKKQDEPTQTEQNNDGGTPEVPPKEEAPKEEAPKEDTPKEEVPKEDTPKEQDPTPKSCPNNTPPAVSTLCEVTKGGTSTLFQAHIVTPDGILENGQVHVDGSGKITCVGCNCAANDGATKIFCKDALLSPGLINGHDHIGWATRPPTPHGDERFDHRHDWRKGKNGHKKVSSGGSDTSKEAAAWGEIRMMMGGATSIIGSGGTSALIRNLDRDRGGLPGSLRYSTFPLGDSGGSTHDTGCTSYKIEQASSLSKYTAYFPHVSEGVNLAARNEFVCTSSSAGGGQELATNKAAFIHAIGLNASDVSVMASKGTAVIWSARTNIDLYGHTILAPMYHRMGVLIGLGTDWSISGSMNMLRELQCIDSLNKNHYNKFFTDRQLVDMATINNAKASHTERYIGAIKAGLYADLSLFDARTNKAYRAILDAKVEDVHLVMISGKILYGASDILATAVKDGTTACEEVDVCGKKKRFCLKGESFSSKVSTYSELKTHLDNKSQNANPKYTVYPTFFCTKPDKEPSCVPERKRSADVPNLPASQGNDKDGDGVEDSKDNCPSVFNPIRAMDNNVQADFDNDKVGDACDPCPLTANSTTCKAPDPNDRDADGIKDNKDNCPAKNNPNQEDKDKDGVGDVCDDCPNTPNPNGQKCPALAANIYDIKTGKIKEDTEVTLTNQLVTAADARQIRAIIQVKQGDPGYNGTDNSGLFVYLGDAKLTGTMPTYKAGDRITITGFVSAYNGQLQINKISAMTVTPGTEALPAPVVVKVADVYDKNSTKAKALECVIVKVENVEVTSANPDGSSDYGEFAVSDPTDKTKALRVDDMFDSSAYTGSVWCSWSGTAGDDSYCYGTDKCQCPQATCAKGTADARCYPQGGAAAPDKRKVGDTFKSITGPLQFTFSNFKITPRNAQDIQF
;
A
#
# COMPACT_ATOMS: atom_id res chain seq x y z
N MET A 1 56.61 -11.61 43.18
CA MET A 1 56.89 -12.61 42.11
C MET A 1 55.67 -13.51 41.93
N MET A 2 55.54 -14.22 40.81
CA MET A 2 54.38 -15.06 40.42
C MET A 2 53.04 -14.32 40.18
N TYR A 3 53.00 -13.43 39.19
CA TYR A 3 51.76 -13.08 38.45
C TYR A 3 52.09 -12.67 37.00
N GLY A 4 52.81 -13.54 36.27
CA GLY A 4 53.38 -13.20 34.94
C GLY A 4 53.40 -14.30 33.88
N HIS A 5 52.76 -15.45 34.10
CA HIS A 5 52.87 -16.61 33.19
C HIS A 5 51.56 -17.28 32.73
N PHE A 6 50.38 -16.80 33.14
CA PHE A 6 49.10 -17.38 32.69
C PHE A 6 48.33 -16.55 31.64
N LEU A 7 48.74 -15.31 31.34
CA LEU A 7 48.06 -14.48 30.34
C LEU A 7 48.64 -14.63 28.92
N GLY A 8 49.91 -15.01 28.78
CA GLY A 8 50.59 -15.09 27.48
C GLY A 8 50.16 -16.27 26.59
N VAL A 9 49.69 -17.37 27.17
CA VAL A 9 49.42 -18.62 26.42
C VAL A 9 48.03 -18.64 25.77
N ARG A 10 47.05 -17.91 26.30
CA ARG A 10 45.69 -17.86 25.74
C ARG A 10 45.52 -16.89 24.57
N ILE A 11 46.30 -15.81 24.52
CA ILE A 11 46.23 -14.84 23.41
C ILE A 11 46.89 -15.40 22.14
N PHE A 12 47.95 -16.20 22.27
CA PHE A 12 48.69 -16.74 21.11
C PHE A 12 47.88 -17.71 20.23
N TRP A 13 46.90 -18.42 20.81
CA TRP A 13 46.05 -19.36 20.06
C TRP A 13 44.89 -18.68 19.32
N VAL A 14 44.23 -17.68 19.92
CA VAL A 14 43.09 -16.98 19.30
C VAL A 14 43.54 -16.21 18.05
N THR A 15 44.68 -15.51 18.12
CA THR A 15 45.19 -14.71 17.00
C THR A 15 45.59 -15.57 15.79
N ARG A 16 46.06 -16.81 16.02
CA ARG A 16 46.46 -17.71 14.92
C ARG A 16 45.26 -18.35 14.20
N VAL A 17 44.17 -18.64 14.93
CA VAL A 17 42.93 -19.17 14.31
C VAL A 17 42.25 -18.11 13.44
N ILE A 18 42.20 -16.85 13.89
CA ILE A 18 41.65 -15.72 13.11
C ILE A 18 42.51 -15.43 11.86
N SER A 19 43.84 -15.57 11.96
CA SER A 19 44.76 -15.40 10.82
C SER A 19 44.60 -16.49 9.74
N ILE A 20 44.16 -17.71 10.11
CA ILE A 20 43.91 -18.80 9.15
C ILE A 20 42.52 -18.64 8.50
N ALA A 21 41.50 -18.20 9.25
CA ALA A 21 40.16 -17.97 8.71
C ALA A 21 40.09 -16.87 7.64
N ASN A 22 41.03 -15.91 7.66
CA ASN A 22 41.09 -14.80 6.69
C ASN A 22 41.89 -15.09 5.41
N LYS A 23 42.45 -16.29 5.23
CA LYS A 23 43.04 -16.72 3.95
C LYS A 23 42.11 -17.70 3.24
N ARG A 24 41.34 -17.20 2.28
CA ARG A 24 40.58 -18.03 1.33
C ARG A 24 41.52 -18.63 0.28
N GLU A 25 42.14 -19.76 0.60
CA GLU A 25 42.50 -20.77 -0.40
C GLU A 25 41.42 -21.87 -0.37
N ALA A 26 40.93 -22.27 -1.53
CA ALA A 26 39.86 -23.24 -1.64
C ALA A 26 40.39 -24.67 -1.41
N ILE A 27 39.76 -25.41 -0.50
CA ILE A 27 40.06 -26.85 -0.29
C ILE A 27 38.94 -27.67 -0.97
N PRO A 28 39.26 -28.58 -1.92
CA PRO A 28 38.26 -29.41 -2.59
C PRO A 28 37.59 -30.42 -1.64
N THR A 29 36.27 -30.63 -1.80
CA THR A 29 35.43 -31.42 -0.90
C THR A 29 35.33 -32.91 -1.27
N GLU A 30 36.46 -33.60 -1.50
CA GLU A 30 36.45 -35.02 -1.89
C GLU A 30 37.32 -35.96 -1.02
N SER A 31 37.87 -35.52 0.13
CA SER A 31 38.72 -36.40 0.96
C SER A 31 38.56 -36.25 2.48
N MET A 32 37.33 -36.06 2.99
CA MET A 32 37.06 -36.00 4.45
C MET A 32 36.48 -37.32 5.00
N ASN A 33 37.30 -38.05 5.77
CA ASN A 33 36.92 -39.20 6.61
C ASN A 33 35.77 -38.84 7.59
N GLU A 34 34.82 -39.75 7.77
CA GLU A 34 33.66 -39.64 8.68
C GLU A 34 34.05 -39.33 10.14
N GLU A 35 35.19 -39.84 10.64
CA GLU A 35 35.67 -39.51 12.00
C GLU A 35 35.86 -38.00 12.22
N LEU A 36 36.28 -37.28 11.17
CA LEU A 36 36.48 -35.84 11.23
C LEU A 36 35.13 -35.08 11.21
N LYS A 37 34.10 -35.65 10.59
CA LYS A 37 32.73 -35.11 10.59
C LYS A 37 32.09 -35.28 11.96
N GLU A 38 32.19 -36.47 12.57
CA GLU A 38 31.76 -36.70 13.96
C GLU A 38 32.44 -35.75 14.95
N ALA A 39 33.75 -35.54 14.82
CA ALA A 39 34.50 -34.64 15.70
C ALA A 39 34.03 -33.18 15.63
N ILE A 40 33.62 -32.71 14.44
CA ILE A 40 33.08 -31.36 14.24
C ILE A 40 31.67 -31.25 14.84
N VAL A 41 30.79 -32.22 14.58
CA VAL A 41 29.42 -32.24 15.12
C VAL A 41 29.44 -32.28 16.66
N ARG A 42 30.28 -33.13 17.27
CA ARG A 42 30.43 -33.20 18.73
C ARG A 42 30.91 -31.87 19.31
N ARG A 43 31.82 -31.15 18.65
CA ARG A 43 32.28 -29.82 19.11
C ARG A 43 31.20 -28.74 19.02
N ILE A 44 30.35 -28.76 18.00
CA ILE A 44 29.22 -27.82 17.86
C ILE A 44 28.18 -28.07 18.95
N VAL A 45 27.84 -29.34 19.23
CA VAL A 45 26.92 -29.72 20.32
C VAL A 45 27.45 -29.28 21.69
N TYR A 46 28.75 -29.45 21.97
CA TYR A 46 29.37 -28.94 23.19
C TYR A 46 29.32 -27.41 23.31
N LEU A 47 29.45 -26.67 22.20
CA LEU A 47 29.35 -25.21 22.21
C LEU A 47 27.93 -24.74 22.56
N ILE A 48 26.90 -25.40 22.01
CA ILE A 48 25.49 -25.11 22.25
C ILE A 48 25.12 -25.41 23.71
N LEU A 49 25.56 -26.56 24.25
CA LEU A 49 25.34 -26.91 25.66
C LEU A 49 26.04 -25.94 26.64
N ALA A 50 27.25 -25.48 26.31
CA ALA A 50 27.97 -24.50 27.12
C ALA A 50 27.26 -23.12 27.15
N LEU A 51 26.65 -22.70 26.04
CA LEU A 51 25.86 -21.46 25.98
C LEU A 51 24.56 -21.55 26.77
N SER A 52 23.90 -22.72 26.79
CA SER A 52 22.66 -22.94 27.55
C SER A 52 22.85 -22.92 29.07
N PHE A 53 24.05 -23.19 29.58
CA PHE A 53 24.31 -23.24 31.03
C PHE A 53 24.57 -21.86 31.67
N VAL A 54 24.83 -20.83 30.86
CA VAL A 54 25.14 -19.46 31.34
C VAL A 54 23.86 -18.66 31.69
N PHE A 55 22.69 -19.07 31.19
CA PHE A 55 21.45 -18.30 31.33
C PHE A 55 20.59 -18.63 32.57
N THR A 56 20.95 -19.66 33.35
CA THR A 56 20.09 -20.20 34.43
C THR A 56 20.58 -19.87 35.86
N LEU A 57 21.61 -19.02 36.01
CA LEU A 57 22.19 -18.67 37.32
C LEU A 57 22.43 -17.16 37.45
N ASN A 58 21.36 -16.38 37.67
CA ASN A 58 21.40 -15.11 38.41
C ASN A 58 19.99 -14.50 38.70
N ILE A 59 19.18 -15.14 39.54
CA ILE A 59 18.09 -14.48 40.29
C ILE A 59 18.05 -15.02 41.73
N GLY A 60 18.31 -14.14 42.71
CA GLY A 60 18.10 -14.36 44.15
C GLY A 60 19.21 -15.13 44.90
N ALA A 61 19.52 -14.86 46.18
CA ALA A 61 19.08 -13.76 47.07
C ALA A 61 19.98 -13.68 48.33
N CYS A 62 20.08 -12.51 48.97
CA CYS A 62 20.34 -12.31 50.42
C CYS A 62 20.24 -10.80 50.76
N GLY A 63 19.64 -10.34 51.87
CA GLY A 63 19.07 -11.10 53.00
C GLY A 63 18.11 -10.32 53.92
N ARG A 64 17.84 -10.91 55.09
CA ARG A 64 16.96 -10.52 56.21
C ARG A 64 17.80 -10.60 57.52
N PRO A 65 17.31 -10.37 58.78
CA PRO A 65 15.93 -10.20 59.27
C PRO A 65 15.70 -9.08 60.33
N GLY A 66 14.43 -8.86 60.71
CA GLY A 66 14.03 -8.13 61.93
C GLY A 66 12.50 -8.10 62.12
N LYS A 67 12.02 -8.76 63.18
CA LYS A 67 10.64 -8.93 63.69
C LYS A 67 9.89 -7.59 63.92
N GLU A 68 8.56 -7.50 64.07
CA GLU A 68 7.63 -8.43 64.75
C GLU A 68 6.17 -8.38 64.20
N ILE A 69 5.25 -9.19 64.76
CA ILE A 69 3.89 -9.47 64.22
C ILE A 69 2.80 -8.95 65.18
N VAL A 70 1.80 -8.21 64.68
CA VAL A 70 0.38 -8.29 65.12
C VAL A 70 -0.54 -8.02 63.90
N THR A 71 -1.66 -8.72 63.84
CA THR A 71 -2.74 -8.62 62.82
C THR A 71 -3.85 -7.66 63.25
N GLU A 72 -4.46 -6.90 62.31
CA GLU A 72 -5.92 -6.87 62.14
C GLU A 72 -6.40 -6.09 60.90
N THR A 73 -7.63 -6.36 60.48
CA THR A 73 -8.36 -5.80 59.33
C THR A 73 -9.25 -4.62 59.71
N ALA A 74 -9.33 -3.57 58.87
CA ALA A 74 -10.49 -2.66 58.82
C ALA A 74 -10.58 -1.89 57.48
N LYS A 75 -11.76 -1.32 57.20
CA LYS A 75 -12.12 -0.53 56.02
C LYS A 75 -11.98 0.99 56.27
N GLU A 76 -12.25 1.73 55.20
CA GLU A 76 -13.04 2.98 55.13
C GLU A 76 -12.35 4.36 55.17
N GLN A 77 -12.84 5.18 54.23
CA GLN A 77 -13.05 6.64 54.20
C GLN A 77 -11.98 7.63 54.71
N VAL A 78 -11.78 8.67 53.89
CA VAL A 78 -11.43 10.01 54.37
C VAL A 78 -12.46 10.98 53.78
N ASP A 79 -13.13 11.70 54.67
CA ASP A 79 -14.18 12.67 54.36
C ASP A 79 -13.69 14.12 54.52
N GLU A 80 -14.52 15.07 54.10
CA GLU A 80 -14.25 16.51 54.03
C GLU A 80 -13.86 17.20 55.36
N LYS A 81 -13.33 18.43 55.25
CA LYS A 81 -13.62 19.50 56.22
C LYS A 81 -13.55 20.92 55.65
N THR A 82 -14.70 21.60 55.68
CA THR A 82 -14.86 23.05 55.45
C THR A 82 -14.44 23.88 56.68
N PRO A 83 -14.38 25.22 56.56
CA PRO A 83 -15.36 26.03 57.31
C PRO A 83 -15.96 27.22 56.50
N GLY A 84 -17.19 27.63 56.85
CA GLY A 84 -17.83 28.87 56.33
C GLY A 84 -17.64 30.06 57.31
N LYS A 85 -18.54 31.06 57.46
CA LYS A 85 -19.80 31.44 56.78
C LYS A 85 -20.21 32.83 57.32
N GLU A 86 -20.49 33.84 56.48
CA GLU A 86 -21.18 35.13 56.79
C GLU A 86 -21.30 35.87 55.42
N ALA A 87 -22.45 36.29 54.86
CA ALA A 87 -23.66 37.02 55.32
C ALA A 87 -23.50 38.57 55.23
N GLY A 88 -24.25 39.22 54.31
CA GLY A 88 -24.38 40.69 54.27
C GLY A 88 -24.63 41.32 52.89
N ASP A 89 -25.87 41.78 52.69
CA ASP A 89 -26.34 42.95 51.92
C ASP A 89 -26.13 43.11 50.39
N GLU A 90 -27.29 43.22 49.73
CA GLU A 90 -27.54 43.84 48.41
C GLU A 90 -27.58 45.39 48.56
N PRO A 91 -27.43 46.19 47.48
CA PRO A 91 -28.67 46.68 46.86
C PRO A 91 -28.65 46.89 45.34
N THR A 92 -29.75 46.45 44.72
CA THR A 92 -30.51 47.05 43.60
C THR A 92 -30.14 48.43 43.02
N GLN A 93 -30.18 48.50 41.67
CA GLN A 93 -30.94 49.46 40.82
C GLN A 93 -30.98 48.85 39.39
N THR A 94 -32.13 48.41 38.83
CA THR A 94 -33.15 49.20 38.06
C THR A 94 -32.53 50.10 36.97
N GLU A 95 -33.06 50.27 35.75
CA GLU A 95 -34.42 50.13 35.18
C GLU A 95 -34.26 50.16 33.62
N LYS A 96 -35.03 49.50 32.73
CA LYS A 96 -36.43 49.78 32.34
C LYS A 96 -36.96 48.74 31.34
N LYS A 97 -38.28 48.53 31.34
CA LYS A 97 -39.02 47.80 30.29
C LYS A 97 -40.45 48.36 30.21
N GLN A 98 -40.84 48.87 29.04
CA GLN A 98 -42.19 49.27 28.58
C GLN A 98 -41.97 49.84 27.14
N ASP A 99 -42.86 49.66 26.15
CA ASP A 99 -44.32 49.48 26.23
C ASP A 99 -44.89 48.18 25.61
N GLU A 100 -46.16 47.97 25.93
CA GLU A 100 -47.12 46.89 25.60
C GLU A 100 -48.02 47.31 24.40
N PRO A 101 -49.18 46.66 24.07
CA PRO A 101 -49.73 45.34 24.38
C PRO A 101 -50.07 44.57 23.06
N THR A 102 -50.84 43.47 22.92
CA THR A 102 -52.07 43.01 23.63
C THR A 102 -52.42 41.57 23.21
N GLN A 103 -53.13 40.83 24.06
CA GLN A 103 -54.02 39.73 23.62
C GLN A 103 -55.45 40.04 24.08
N THR A 104 -56.43 39.65 23.26
CA THR A 104 -57.75 39.21 23.73
C THR A 104 -58.38 38.30 22.67
N GLU A 105 -58.92 37.17 23.13
CA GLU A 105 -59.61 36.18 22.29
C GLU A 105 -61.01 36.65 21.87
N GLN A 106 -61.53 36.13 20.76
CA GLN A 106 -62.97 35.88 20.62
C GLN A 106 -63.26 34.72 19.66
N ASN A 107 -64.29 33.92 19.99
CA ASN A 107 -64.65 32.66 19.35
C ASN A 107 -65.46 32.86 18.05
N ASN A 108 -65.38 31.93 17.08
CA ASN A 108 -66.47 30.96 16.79
C ASN A 108 -66.35 30.23 15.43
N ASP A 109 -66.98 29.05 15.42
CA ASP A 109 -67.62 28.31 14.31
C ASP A 109 -66.81 27.77 13.10
N GLY A 110 -66.79 26.43 13.02
CA GLY A 110 -67.63 25.73 12.05
C GLY A 110 -67.02 25.31 10.70
N GLY A 111 -67.04 24.00 10.39
CA GLY A 111 -66.88 23.49 9.02
C GLY A 111 -66.15 22.15 8.89
N THR A 112 -66.90 21.05 8.77
CA THR A 112 -66.41 19.69 8.46
C THR A 112 -66.17 19.48 6.94
N PRO A 113 -65.52 18.36 6.50
CA PRO A 113 -64.80 18.28 5.22
C PRO A 113 -65.57 17.55 4.10
N GLU A 114 -65.07 17.61 2.85
CA GLU A 114 -65.18 16.50 1.88
C GLU A 114 -64.15 16.59 0.71
N VAL A 115 -64.14 15.58 -0.19
CA VAL A 115 -62.99 15.10 -1.00
C VAL A 115 -63.34 15.08 -2.53
N PRO A 116 -62.56 14.44 -3.44
CA PRO A 116 -61.53 14.94 -4.39
C PRO A 116 -62.12 15.31 -5.81
N PRO A 117 -61.42 15.30 -7.00
CA PRO A 117 -60.66 14.17 -7.63
C PRO A 117 -59.39 14.57 -8.47
N LYS A 118 -58.85 13.56 -9.18
CA LYS A 118 -57.65 13.52 -10.06
C LYS A 118 -57.80 14.28 -11.40
N GLU A 119 -56.69 14.64 -12.07
CA GLU A 119 -56.20 14.01 -13.34
C GLU A 119 -54.88 14.64 -13.88
N GLU A 120 -54.34 14.10 -14.97
CA GLU A 120 -52.94 14.26 -15.44
C GLU A 120 -52.67 15.45 -16.41
N ALA A 121 -51.40 15.92 -16.41
CA ALA A 121 -50.58 16.52 -17.49
C ALA A 121 -51.24 17.34 -18.65
N PRO A 122 -50.68 18.51 -19.04
CA PRO A 122 -49.47 18.49 -19.88
C PRO A 122 -48.46 19.67 -19.72
N LYS A 123 -47.47 19.65 -20.62
CA LYS A 123 -46.18 20.35 -20.70
C LYS A 123 -46.18 21.89 -20.86
N GLU A 124 -44.98 22.44 -20.56
CA GLU A 124 -44.29 23.57 -21.22
C GLU A 124 -45.00 24.94 -21.33
N GLU A 125 -44.58 25.89 -20.48
CA GLU A 125 -43.92 27.12 -20.94
C GLU A 125 -43.13 27.77 -19.77
N ALA A 126 -42.04 28.49 -20.08
CA ALA A 126 -41.12 29.05 -19.08
C ALA A 126 -41.40 30.53 -18.79
N PRO A 127 -41.16 31.01 -17.55
CA PRO A 127 -40.83 32.39 -17.30
C PRO A 127 -39.39 32.55 -16.79
N LYS A 128 -38.68 33.54 -17.34
CA LYS A 128 -37.47 34.11 -16.73
C LYS A 128 -37.92 35.12 -15.66
N GLU A 129 -37.19 35.21 -14.54
CA GLU A 129 -36.32 36.38 -14.24
C GLU A 129 -35.67 36.25 -12.85
N ASP A 130 -34.35 36.44 -12.85
CA ASP A 130 -33.52 37.09 -11.83
C ASP A 130 -33.90 37.00 -10.33
N THR A 131 -33.29 36.04 -9.65
CA THR A 131 -32.76 36.26 -8.29
C THR A 131 -31.26 36.55 -8.37
N PRO A 132 -30.72 37.52 -7.60
CA PRO A 132 -29.28 37.80 -7.62
C PRO A 132 -28.48 36.59 -7.14
N LYS A 133 -27.40 36.26 -7.85
CA LYS A 133 -26.37 35.37 -7.30
C LYS A 133 -25.75 36.05 -6.08
N GLU A 134 -25.69 35.37 -4.95
CA GLU A 134 -24.76 35.76 -3.89
C GLU A 134 -23.34 35.71 -4.47
N GLU A 135 -22.61 36.83 -4.35
CA GLU A 135 -21.20 36.85 -4.75
C GLU A 135 -20.41 35.97 -3.78
N VAL A 136 -19.63 35.03 -4.33
CA VAL A 136 -18.59 34.29 -3.58
C VAL A 136 -17.72 35.30 -2.80
N PRO A 137 -17.41 35.06 -1.52
CA PRO A 137 -16.62 35.99 -0.72
C PRO A 137 -15.29 36.36 -1.40
N LYS A 138 -14.99 37.65 -1.50
CA LYS A 138 -13.76 38.12 -2.14
C LYS A 138 -12.54 37.75 -1.28
N GLU A 139 -11.69 36.90 -1.86
CA GLU A 139 -10.44 36.35 -1.32
C GLU A 139 -9.37 37.46 -1.10
N ASP A 140 -9.49 38.23 -0.01
CA ASP A 140 -8.55 39.30 0.36
C ASP A 140 -7.91 39.11 1.76
N THR A 141 -7.69 37.86 2.17
CA THR A 141 -6.75 37.56 3.27
C THR A 141 -5.33 37.92 2.81
N PRO A 142 -4.56 38.73 3.55
CA PRO A 142 -3.21 39.10 3.13
C PRO A 142 -2.32 37.87 2.93
N LYS A 143 -1.92 37.59 1.68
CA LYS A 143 -0.99 36.49 1.36
C LYS A 143 0.30 36.69 2.14
N GLU A 144 0.77 35.63 2.80
CA GLU A 144 2.05 35.65 3.53
C GLU A 144 3.18 36.06 2.58
N GLN A 145 4.09 36.91 3.05
CA GLN A 145 5.21 37.42 2.26
C GLN A 145 6.52 36.96 2.87
N ASP A 146 7.51 36.69 2.00
CA ASP A 146 8.84 36.33 2.46
C ASP A 146 9.44 37.45 3.35
N PRO A 147 10.09 37.10 4.48
CA PRO A 147 10.73 38.09 5.35
C PRO A 147 11.73 38.96 4.59
N THR A 148 11.60 40.29 4.72
CA THR A 148 12.53 41.24 4.09
C THR A 148 13.98 40.92 4.49
N PRO A 149 14.92 40.77 3.53
CA PRO A 149 16.31 40.50 3.84
C PRO A 149 16.94 41.57 4.76
N LYS A 150 17.72 41.12 5.74
CA LYS A 150 18.50 41.97 6.65
C LYS A 150 19.91 42.11 6.10
N SER A 151 20.44 43.33 6.00
CA SER A 151 21.75 43.56 5.40
C SER A 151 22.86 43.79 6.43
N CYS A 152 24.07 43.30 6.16
CA CYS A 152 25.27 43.54 6.96
C CYS A 152 26.19 44.61 6.32
N PRO A 153 25.97 45.92 6.59
CA PRO A 153 26.55 47.00 5.79
C PRO A 153 28.08 47.15 5.88
N ASN A 154 28.70 46.67 6.95
CA ASN A 154 30.16 46.77 7.14
C ASN A 154 30.94 45.64 6.45
N ASN A 155 30.24 44.64 5.90
CA ASN A 155 30.86 43.51 5.22
C ASN A 155 30.96 43.82 3.72
N THR A 156 31.95 44.64 3.36
CA THR A 156 32.27 44.93 1.95
C THR A 156 32.54 43.61 1.22
N PRO A 157 31.79 43.27 0.16
CA PRO A 157 32.07 42.07 -0.61
C PRO A 157 33.42 42.19 -1.32
N PRO A 158 34.24 41.12 -1.37
CA PRO A 158 35.53 41.19 -2.04
C PRO A 158 35.38 41.47 -3.54
N ALA A 159 36.34 42.21 -4.09
CA ALA A 159 36.40 42.53 -5.52
C ALA A 159 37.05 41.36 -6.29
N VAL A 160 36.27 40.32 -6.55
CA VAL A 160 36.72 39.08 -7.21
C VAL A 160 36.32 38.99 -8.68
N SER A 161 37.17 38.32 -9.47
CA SER A 161 36.89 37.91 -10.86
C SER A 161 36.17 36.55 -10.95
N THR A 162 36.16 35.77 -9.87
CA THR A 162 35.43 34.52 -9.65
C THR A 162 34.21 34.75 -8.75
N LEU A 163 33.38 33.73 -8.48
CA LEU A 163 32.22 33.87 -7.58
C LEU A 163 32.65 34.13 -6.12
N CYS A 164 33.74 33.48 -5.70
CA CYS A 164 34.28 33.53 -4.35
C CYS A 164 35.79 33.77 -4.35
N GLU A 165 36.27 34.47 -3.32
CA GLU A 165 37.66 34.45 -2.86
C GLU A 165 37.83 33.32 -1.85
N VAL A 166 38.94 32.57 -1.93
CA VAL A 166 39.27 31.55 -0.93
C VAL A 166 40.69 31.77 -0.41
N THR A 167 40.81 32.01 0.90
CA THR A 167 42.09 32.08 1.60
C THR A 167 42.27 30.82 2.45
N LYS A 168 43.30 30.02 2.17
CA LYS A 168 43.61 28.84 3.01
C LYS A 168 44.02 29.28 4.41
N GLY A 169 43.48 28.61 5.42
CA GLY A 169 43.78 28.84 6.83
C GLY A 169 43.92 27.53 7.60
N GLY A 170 43.50 27.56 8.87
CA GLY A 170 43.44 26.42 9.78
C GLY A 170 42.26 25.46 9.52
N THR A 171 41.88 24.73 10.57
CA THR A 171 40.87 23.66 10.49
C THR A 171 39.43 24.14 10.55
N SER A 172 39.18 25.38 10.98
CA SER A 172 37.89 26.07 10.91
C SER A 172 37.68 26.74 9.56
N THR A 173 36.43 27.12 9.28
CA THR A 173 36.01 27.81 8.05
C THR A 173 35.15 29.03 8.39
N LEU A 174 35.48 30.18 7.83
CA LEU A 174 34.67 31.40 7.88
C LEU A 174 34.08 31.69 6.50
N PHE A 175 32.76 31.57 6.39
CA PHE A 175 32.01 31.98 5.19
C PHE A 175 31.60 33.46 5.30
N GLN A 176 31.54 34.14 4.15
CA GLN A 176 30.81 35.40 3.97
C GLN A 176 30.00 35.31 2.67
N ALA A 177 28.68 35.47 2.73
CA ALA A 177 27.74 35.34 1.60
C ALA A 177 26.37 35.93 1.97
N HIS A 178 25.35 35.83 1.11
CA HIS A 178 23.97 35.89 1.58
C HIS A 178 23.66 34.59 2.34
N ILE A 179 23.09 34.66 3.53
CA ILE A 179 22.89 33.48 4.41
C ILE A 179 21.40 33.23 4.63
N VAL A 180 20.92 32.01 4.40
CA VAL A 180 19.57 31.58 4.81
C VAL A 180 19.58 31.26 6.30
N THR A 181 18.99 32.14 7.12
CA THR A 181 18.87 31.96 8.57
C THR A 181 17.41 31.62 8.95
N PRO A 182 17.16 31.11 10.16
CA PRO A 182 15.78 30.89 10.64
C PRO A 182 14.87 32.12 10.53
N ASP A 183 15.45 33.32 10.69
CA ASP A 183 14.74 34.61 10.74
C ASP A 183 14.67 35.31 9.37
N GLY A 184 14.93 34.59 8.27
CA GLY A 184 15.02 35.12 6.91
C GLY A 184 16.46 35.22 6.38
N ILE A 185 16.65 35.95 5.29
CA ILE A 185 17.97 36.11 4.65
C ILE A 185 18.79 37.19 5.35
N LEU A 186 20.06 36.88 5.63
CA LEU A 186 21.07 37.82 6.08
C LEU A 186 22.06 38.10 4.94
N GLU A 187 21.92 39.24 4.27
CA GLU A 187 22.80 39.64 3.17
C GLU A 187 24.19 40.03 3.65
N ASN A 188 25.23 39.56 2.94
CA ASN A 188 26.63 39.73 3.32
C ASN A 188 26.92 39.25 4.77
N GLY A 189 26.10 38.33 5.28
CA GLY A 189 26.30 37.70 6.57
C GLY A 189 27.53 36.80 6.59
N GLN A 190 27.97 36.47 7.79
CA GLN A 190 29.09 35.56 8.05
C GLN A 190 28.63 34.34 8.84
N VAL A 191 29.27 33.21 8.59
CA VAL A 191 29.07 31.94 9.31
C VAL A 191 30.42 31.35 9.67
N HIS A 192 30.66 31.11 10.96
CA HIS A 192 31.87 30.47 11.43
C HIS A 192 31.63 29.00 11.78
N VAL A 193 32.42 28.11 11.20
CA VAL A 193 32.39 26.66 11.39
C VAL A 193 33.71 26.23 12.03
N ASP A 194 33.66 25.58 13.20
CA ASP A 194 34.86 25.15 13.90
C ASP A 194 35.53 23.90 13.27
N GLY A 195 36.69 23.53 13.80
CA GLY A 195 37.44 22.34 13.36
C GLY A 195 36.69 21.01 13.54
N SER A 196 35.67 20.95 14.40
CA SER A 196 34.79 19.78 14.60
C SER A 196 33.60 19.73 13.64
N GLY A 197 33.41 20.78 12.83
CA GLY A 197 32.32 20.89 11.88
C GLY A 197 31.02 21.40 12.48
N LYS A 198 31.08 22.12 13.61
CA LYS A 198 29.92 22.82 14.19
C LYS A 198 29.90 24.29 13.81
N ILE A 199 28.71 24.81 13.54
CA ILE A 199 28.45 26.24 13.42
C ILE A 199 28.59 26.85 14.81
N THR A 200 29.47 27.85 14.96
CA THR A 200 29.73 28.53 16.23
C THR A 200 29.25 29.98 16.25
N CYS A 201 29.10 30.61 15.08
CA CYS A 201 28.54 31.95 14.93
C CYS A 201 27.79 32.07 13.59
N VAL A 202 26.69 32.83 13.61
CA VAL A 202 25.92 33.29 12.44
C VAL A 202 25.55 34.75 12.70
N GLY A 203 25.88 35.67 11.79
CA GLY A 203 25.62 37.11 11.99
C GLY A 203 26.49 38.01 11.13
N CYS A 204 26.45 39.32 11.37
CA CYS A 204 27.25 40.27 10.57
C CYS A 204 28.75 40.29 10.94
N ASN A 205 29.15 39.76 12.10
CA ASN A 205 30.57 39.63 12.45
C ASN A 205 30.77 38.30 13.19
N CYS A 206 31.41 37.36 12.51
CA CYS A 206 31.73 36.02 13.03
C CYS A 206 33.21 35.69 12.90
N ALA A 207 34.07 36.68 12.63
CA ALA A 207 35.51 36.46 12.52
C ALA A 207 36.10 36.02 13.87
N ALA A 208 36.71 34.84 13.88
CA ALA A 208 37.45 34.30 15.03
C ALA A 208 38.97 34.49 14.85
N ASN A 209 39.70 34.61 15.96
CA ASN A 209 41.16 34.69 15.99
C ASN A 209 41.81 33.30 16.00
N ASP A 210 41.28 32.37 15.20
CA ASP A 210 41.72 30.97 15.09
C ASP A 210 42.41 30.65 13.75
N GLY A 211 42.48 31.64 12.86
CA GLY A 211 43.10 31.50 11.54
C GLY A 211 42.25 30.73 10.53
N ALA A 212 40.91 30.68 10.69
CA ALA A 212 39.98 29.99 9.80
C ALA A 212 40.28 30.15 8.29
N THR A 213 40.05 29.07 7.54
CA THR A 213 39.97 29.11 6.07
C THR A 213 38.80 30.00 5.65
N LYS A 214 39.05 31.02 4.84
CA LYS A 214 38.03 32.01 4.46
C LYS A 214 37.45 31.67 3.09
N ILE A 215 36.11 31.68 2.98
CA ILE A 215 35.37 31.48 1.72
C ILE A 215 34.38 32.64 1.59
N PHE A 216 34.79 33.70 0.89
CA PHE A 216 34.04 34.95 0.79
C PHE A 216 33.46 35.10 -0.62
N CYS A 217 32.14 35.03 -0.73
CA CYS A 217 31.40 35.02 -1.99
C CYS A 217 30.48 36.23 -2.05
N LYS A 218 30.61 37.05 -3.09
CA LYS A 218 29.85 38.30 -3.21
C LYS A 218 28.38 38.07 -3.56
N ASP A 219 28.13 37.28 -4.61
CA ASP A 219 26.81 37.07 -5.20
C ASP A 219 26.42 35.58 -5.08
N ALA A 220 26.53 35.00 -3.88
CA ALA A 220 26.19 33.61 -3.61
C ALA A 220 25.28 33.48 -2.38
N LEU A 221 24.46 32.43 -2.34
CA LEU A 221 23.58 32.11 -1.21
C LEU A 221 24.09 30.85 -0.48
N LEU A 222 24.42 30.97 0.79
CA LEU A 222 24.69 29.86 1.68
C LEU A 222 23.37 29.42 2.35
N SER A 223 22.98 28.18 2.07
CA SER A 223 21.77 27.52 2.56
C SER A 223 22.13 26.41 3.54
N PRO A 224 21.22 26.01 4.46
CA PRO A 224 21.25 24.65 4.97
C PRO A 224 21.35 23.66 3.80
N GLY A 225 22.08 22.57 4.00
CA GLY A 225 22.06 21.45 3.05
C GLY A 225 20.64 20.94 2.87
N LEU A 226 20.24 20.68 1.62
CA LEU A 226 18.91 20.13 1.36
C LEU A 226 18.80 18.72 1.97
N ILE A 227 17.62 18.37 2.44
CA ILE A 227 17.30 17.06 2.98
C ILE A 227 16.26 16.45 2.07
N ASN A 228 16.56 15.30 1.48
CA ASN A 228 15.57 14.50 0.79
C ASN A 228 14.82 13.63 1.80
N GLY A 229 13.55 13.96 2.05
CA GLY A 229 12.70 13.32 3.05
C GLY A 229 12.22 11.92 2.68
N HIS A 230 12.36 11.51 1.40
CA HIS A 230 11.96 10.18 0.93
C HIS A 230 12.53 9.85 -0.46
N ASP A 231 13.16 8.68 -0.59
CA ASP A 231 13.67 8.07 -1.83
C ASP A 231 13.64 6.54 -1.70
N HIS A 232 13.79 5.81 -2.82
CA HIS A 232 14.16 4.39 -2.81
C HIS A 232 15.51 4.17 -3.50
N ILE A 233 16.58 4.41 -2.74
CA ILE A 233 17.97 4.39 -3.18
C ILE A 233 18.40 3.06 -3.85
N GLY A 234 17.73 1.96 -3.52
CA GLY A 234 17.91 0.66 -4.17
C GLY A 234 17.50 0.62 -5.65
N TRP A 235 16.83 1.65 -6.17
CA TRP A 235 16.52 1.82 -7.58
C TRP A 235 17.31 2.96 -8.24
N ALA A 236 18.20 3.64 -7.52
CA ALA A 236 18.88 4.84 -8.01
C ALA A 236 19.62 4.67 -9.35
N THR A 237 20.08 3.46 -9.72
CA THR A 237 20.72 3.21 -11.02
C THR A 237 19.73 3.10 -12.19
N ARG A 238 18.42 3.03 -11.93
CA ARG A 238 17.35 2.86 -12.93
C ARG A 238 16.84 4.21 -13.45
N PRO A 239 16.67 4.36 -14.78
CA PRO A 239 16.03 5.53 -15.34
C PRO A 239 14.50 5.47 -15.17
N PRO A 240 13.80 6.60 -15.34
CA PRO A 240 12.35 6.63 -15.39
C PRO A 240 11.74 5.63 -16.37
N THR A 241 10.61 5.03 -15.99
CA THR A 241 9.88 4.06 -16.83
C THR A 241 8.56 4.68 -17.31
N PRO A 242 8.49 5.14 -18.56
CA PRO A 242 7.25 5.68 -19.12
C PRO A 242 6.13 4.64 -19.11
N HIS A 243 4.96 5.07 -18.65
CA HIS A 243 3.69 4.34 -18.70
C HIS A 243 2.64 5.06 -19.56
N GLY A 244 3.06 6.10 -20.29
CA GLY A 244 2.20 6.84 -21.21
C GLY A 244 1.21 7.73 -20.48
N ASP A 245 -0.05 7.66 -20.90
CA ASP A 245 -1.16 8.43 -20.34
C ASP A 245 -1.90 7.68 -19.21
N GLU A 246 -1.47 6.46 -18.86
CA GLU A 246 -2.09 5.66 -17.80
C GLU A 246 -1.94 6.38 -16.44
N ARG A 247 -3.02 6.41 -15.66
CA ARG A 247 -3.02 6.85 -14.26
C ARG A 247 -3.55 5.72 -13.39
N PHE A 248 -3.16 5.74 -12.12
CA PHE A 248 -3.49 4.69 -11.17
C PHE A 248 -4.41 5.25 -10.07
N ASP A 249 -5.11 4.36 -9.36
CA ASP A 249 -5.95 4.72 -8.22
C ASP A 249 -5.31 4.35 -6.88
N HIS A 250 -4.42 3.36 -6.88
CA HIS A 250 -3.74 2.86 -5.71
C HIS A 250 -2.33 2.36 -6.07
N ARG A 251 -1.38 2.47 -5.14
CA ARG A 251 0.00 1.95 -5.27
C ARG A 251 0.18 0.49 -5.69
N HIS A 252 -0.88 -0.30 -5.70
CA HIS A 252 -0.81 -1.70 -6.11
C HIS A 252 -1.16 -1.91 -7.59
N ASP A 253 -1.80 -0.94 -8.23
CA ASP A 253 -2.15 -0.97 -9.64
C ASP A 253 -0.89 -0.97 -10.49
N TRP A 254 -0.04 0.05 -10.36
CA TRP A 254 1.25 0.10 -11.06
C TRP A 254 2.26 -0.94 -10.53
N ARG A 255 2.25 -1.27 -9.23
CA ARG A 255 3.27 -2.15 -8.64
C ARG A 255 3.04 -3.63 -8.95
N LYS A 256 1.79 -4.04 -9.15
CA LYS A 256 1.39 -5.45 -9.38
C LYS A 256 0.67 -5.68 -10.70
N GLY A 257 0.12 -4.65 -11.35
CA GLY A 257 -0.80 -4.81 -12.48
C GLY A 257 -2.18 -5.26 -12.00
N LYS A 258 -2.80 -4.46 -11.12
CA LYS A 258 -4.12 -4.72 -10.53
C LYS A 258 -5.20 -3.83 -11.11
N ASN A 259 -6.47 -4.17 -10.85
CA ASN A 259 -7.63 -3.34 -11.19
C ASN A 259 -7.73 -2.93 -12.69
N GLY A 260 -7.22 -3.78 -13.58
CA GLY A 260 -7.17 -3.53 -15.04
C GLY A 260 -5.89 -2.85 -15.53
N HIS A 261 -5.08 -2.31 -14.63
CA HIS A 261 -3.84 -1.59 -14.94
C HIS A 261 -2.66 -2.49 -15.30
N LYS A 262 -1.69 -1.91 -16.01
CA LYS A 262 -0.42 -2.57 -16.32
C LYS A 262 0.61 -2.31 -15.24
N LYS A 263 1.37 -3.35 -14.92
CA LYS A 263 2.51 -3.22 -14.01
C LYS A 263 3.61 -2.35 -14.63
N VAL A 264 4.00 -1.28 -13.94
CA VAL A 264 5.20 -0.50 -14.24
C VAL A 264 6.44 -1.33 -13.91
N SER A 265 7.32 -1.50 -14.90
CA SER A 265 8.52 -2.32 -14.77
C SER A 265 9.68 -1.53 -14.17
N SER A 266 10.05 -1.83 -12.92
CA SER A 266 11.16 -1.15 -12.23
C SER A 266 12.56 -1.73 -12.51
N GLY A 267 12.67 -2.72 -13.41
CA GLY A 267 13.93 -3.39 -13.79
C GLY A 267 14.61 -4.23 -12.70
N GLY A 268 14.19 -4.12 -11.43
CA GLY A 268 14.78 -4.77 -10.26
C GLY A 268 15.78 -3.89 -9.51
N SER A 269 15.83 -4.00 -8.19
CA SER A 269 16.71 -3.19 -7.33
C SER A 269 18.18 -3.61 -7.41
N ASP A 270 19.06 -2.65 -7.16
CA ASP A 270 20.48 -2.85 -6.91
C ASP A 270 20.85 -2.19 -5.57
N THR A 271 20.90 -2.98 -4.50
CA THR A 271 21.21 -2.52 -3.14
C THR A 271 22.70 -2.64 -2.80
N SER A 272 23.59 -2.63 -3.79
CA SER A 272 25.03 -2.57 -3.51
C SER A 272 25.43 -1.17 -3.06
N LYS A 273 26.45 -1.04 -2.20
CA LYS A 273 26.85 0.27 -1.67
C LYS A 273 27.28 1.24 -2.77
N GLU A 274 27.82 0.71 -3.87
CA GLU A 274 28.19 1.49 -5.06
C GLU A 274 26.95 2.09 -5.75
N ALA A 275 25.88 1.30 -5.93
CA ALA A 275 24.63 1.78 -6.49
C ALA A 275 23.94 2.80 -5.58
N ALA A 276 24.02 2.61 -4.26
CA ALA A 276 23.52 3.57 -3.29
C ALA A 276 24.29 4.90 -3.34
N ALA A 277 25.62 4.86 -3.29
CA ALA A 277 26.48 6.03 -3.41
C ALA A 277 26.25 6.80 -4.72
N TRP A 278 25.88 6.13 -5.81
CA TRP A 278 25.53 6.79 -7.07
C TRP A 278 24.25 7.64 -6.97
N GLY A 279 23.23 7.15 -6.25
CA GLY A 279 22.04 7.92 -5.90
C GLY A 279 22.36 9.09 -4.95
N GLU A 280 23.19 8.85 -3.94
CA GLU A 280 23.62 9.89 -2.98
C GLU A 280 24.45 10.98 -3.66
N ILE A 281 25.30 10.65 -4.64
CA ILE A 281 26.00 11.63 -5.47
C ILE A 281 25.02 12.48 -6.27
N ARG A 282 23.99 11.87 -6.89
CA ARG A 282 22.95 12.60 -7.63
C ARG A 282 22.21 13.61 -6.74
N MET A 283 21.95 13.25 -5.48
CA MET A 283 21.36 14.15 -4.47
C MET A 283 22.33 15.24 -4.03
N MET A 284 23.60 14.89 -3.77
CA MET A 284 24.67 15.83 -3.43
C MET A 284 24.91 16.86 -4.54
N MET A 285 24.85 16.46 -5.81
CA MET A 285 24.93 17.37 -6.96
C MET A 285 23.76 18.34 -7.05
N GLY A 286 22.63 18.02 -6.42
CA GLY A 286 21.48 18.92 -6.22
C GLY A 286 21.55 19.73 -4.92
N GLY A 287 22.68 19.73 -4.20
CA GLY A 287 22.83 20.48 -2.95
C GLY A 287 22.29 19.77 -1.70
N ALA A 288 21.97 18.47 -1.76
CA ALA A 288 21.52 17.73 -0.58
C ALA A 288 22.68 17.18 0.26
N THR A 289 22.54 17.23 1.59
CA THR A 289 23.48 16.65 2.56
C THR A 289 22.91 15.43 3.30
N SER A 290 21.59 15.20 3.19
CA SER A 290 20.88 14.12 3.87
C SER A 290 19.78 13.51 2.99
N ILE A 291 19.48 12.24 3.22
CA ILE A 291 18.45 11.45 2.54
C ILE A 291 17.77 10.50 3.52
N ILE A 292 16.48 10.21 3.31
CA ILE A 292 15.76 9.07 3.88
C ILE A 292 15.49 8.12 2.72
N GLY A 293 16.37 7.12 2.56
CA GLY A 293 16.63 6.47 1.28
C GLY A 293 16.04 5.07 1.11
N SER A 294 15.35 4.51 2.11
CA SER A 294 14.77 3.17 2.04
C SER A 294 15.78 2.04 1.73
N GLY A 295 17.06 2.20 2.10
CA GLY A 295 18.14 1.29 1.68
C GLY A 295 19.15 1.01 2.77
N GLY A 296 19.33 -0.28 3.11
CA GLY A 296 20.17 -0.77 4.22
C GLY A 296 21.69 -0.67 4.05
N THR A 297 22.21 0.35 3.37
CA THR A 297 23.65 0.53 3.10
C THR A 297 24.25 1.68 3.91
N SER A 298 25.53 1.58 4.23
CA SER A 298 26.33 2.72 4.74
C SER A 298 26.47 3.78 3.64
N ALA A 299 26.34 5.04 4.01
CA ALA A 299 26.07 6.14 3.08
C ALA A 299 27.23 7.13 2.91
N LEU A 300 27.26 7.80 1.76
CA LEU A 300 28.18 8.89 1.42
C LEU A 300 27.71 10.25 1.96
N ILE A 301 26.40 10.51 1.85
CA ILE A 301 25.72 11.61 2.55
C ILE A 301 24.96 11.04 3.75
N ARG A 302 24.31 11.84 4.61
CA ARG A 302 23.62 11.25 5.78
C ARG A 302 22.39 10.44 5.34
N ASN A 303 22.35 9.15 5.65
CA ASN A 303 21.19 8.31 5.43
C ASN A 303 20.40 8.20 6.75
N LEU A 304 19.41 9.08 6.93
CA LEU A 304 18.76 9.32 8.21
C LEU A 304 17.91 8.14 8.71
N ASP A 305 17.57 7.17 7.84
CA ASP A 305 16.91 5.91 8.19
C ASP A 305 17.85 4.72 8.46
N ARG A 306 19.17 4.86 8.25
CA ARG A 306 20.17 3.82 8.55
C ARG A 306 21.40 4.37 9.28
N ASP A 307 22.30 5.00 8.54
CA ASP A 307 23.53 5.58 9.05
C ASP A 307 23.39 7.10 9.05
N ARG A 308 22.93 7.64 10.18
CA ARG A 308 22.60 9.07 10.35
C ARG A 308 23.86 9.98 10.32
N GLY A 309 25.03 9.48 9.90
CA GLY A 309 26.29 10.22 9.87
C GLY A 309 26.76 10.65 11.27
N GLY A 310 26.51 9.81 12.28
CA GLY A 310 26.80 10.11 13.68
C GLY A 310 25.75 10.95 14.43
N LEU A 311 24.60 11.30 13.81
CA LEU A 311 23.52 11.97 14.53
C LEU A 311 22.79 11.01 15.50
N PRO A 312 22.48 11.44 16.74
CA PRO A 312 21.74 10.62 17.71
C PRO A 312 20.32 10.22 17.28
N GLY A 313 19.83 9.11 17.82
CA GLY A 313 18.47 8.60 17.59
C GLY A 313 18.38 7.58 16.45
N SER A 314 17.17 7.14 16.16
CA SER A 314 16.85 6.11 15.16
C SER A 314 15.55 6.45 14.43
N LEU A 315 15.42 6.05 13.17
CA LEU A 315 14.23 6.27 12.35
C LEU A 315 13.80 4.92 11.77
N ARG A 316 12.50 4.63 11.81
CA ARG A 316 11.90 3.42 11.23
C ARG A 316 11.22 3.78 9.92
N TYR A 317 11.73 3.23 8.83
CA TYR A 317 11.09 3.32 7.53
C TYR A 317 10.21 2.08 7.27
N SER A 318 9.03 2.24 6.67
CA SER A 318 8.19 1.09 6.26
C SER A 318 7.44 1.32 4.94
N THR A 319 7.73 0.51 3.94
CA THR A 319 7.03 0.54 2.63
C THR A 319 5.65 -0.13 2.68
N PHE A 320 5.42 -1.03 3.64
CA PHE A 320 4.18 -1.82 3.74
C PHE A 320 3.76 -1.90 5.21
N PRO A 321 3.37 -0.76 5.83
CA PRO A 321 3.02 -0.71 7.25
C PRO A 321 1.78 -1.55 7.58
N LEU A 322 0.95 -1.90 6.58
CA LEU A 322 -0.23 -2.76 6.71
C LEU A 322 0.08 -4.25 6.43
N GLY A 323 1.33 -4.60 6.14
CA GLY A 323 1.73 -5.97 5.74
C GLY A 323 1.27 -6.39 4.34
N ASP A 324 0.76 -5.44 3.57
CA ASP A 324 0.10 -5.50 2.26
C ASP A 324 1.05 -5.73 1.07
N SER A 325 2.31 -6.12 1.31
CA SER A 325 3.33 -6.34 0.26
C SER A 325 2.89 -7.28 -0.88
N GLY A 326 1.95 -8.20 -0.61
CA GLY A 326 1.26 -9.04 -1.59
C GLY A 326 0.39 -8.28 -2.59
N GLY A 327 -0.18 -7.15 -2.18
CA GLY A 327 -1.07 -6.28 -2.96
C GLY A 327 -2.52 -6.29 -2.46
N SER A 328 -2.79 -6.58 -1.19
CA SER A 328 -4.14 -6.59 -0.61
C SER A 328 -4.66 -5.17 -0.38
N THR A 329 -5.87 -4.88 -0.83
CA THR A 329 -6.56 -3.59 -0.71
C THR A 329 -7.95 -3.82 -0.14
N HIS A 330 -8.43 -2.90 0.70
CA HIS A 330 -9.74 -2.96 1.33
C HIS A 330 -10.29 -1.54 1.43
N ASP A 331 -11.48 -1.28 0.89
CA ASP A 331 -12.11 0.05 0.93
C ASP A 331 -12.63 0.41 2.34
N THR A 332 -12.92 -0.60 3.16
CA THR A 332 -13.37 -0.50 4.55
C THR A 332 -12.70 -1.57 5.42
N GLY A 333 -12.57 -1.29 6.73
CA GLY A 333 -12.15 -2.24 7.76
C GLY A 333 -10.64 -2.55 7.80
N CYS A 334 -10.15 -2.96 8.99
CA CYS A 334 -8.72 -3.10 9.26
C CYS A 334 -8.26 -4.53 9.64
N THR A 335 -9.20 -5.42 9.99
CA THR A 335 -8.92 -6.76 10.53
C THR A 335 -8.22 -7.71 9.57
N SER A 336 -8.26 -7.45 8.26
CA SER A 336 -7.58 -8.21 7.21
C SER A 336 -6.09 -7.84 7.06
N TYR A 337 -5.69 -6.66 7.51
CA TYR A 337 -4.31 -6.18 7.42
C TYR A 337 -3.43 -6.73 8.55
N LYS A 338 -2.11 -6.77 8.31
CA LYS A 338 -1.09 -7.17 9.30
C LYS A 338 -0.30 -5.94 9.72
N ILE A 339 -1.01 -5.02 10.37
CA ILE A 339 -0.54 -3.66 10.66
C ILE A 339 0.62 -3.67 11.67
N GLU A 340 1.65 -2.88 11.40
CA GLU A 340 2.74 -2.61 12.33
C GLU A 340 2.18 -2.12 13.67
N GLN A 341 2.61 -2.73 14.78
CA GLN A 341 2.01 -2.46 16.08
C GLN A 341 2.50 -1.11 16.64
N ALA A 342 1.58 -0.28 17.13
CA ALA A 342 1.88 1.07 17.65
C ALA A 342 2.91 1.05 18.79
N SER A 343 2.85 0.04 19.66
CA SER A 343 3.83 -0.20 20.73
C SER A 343 5.28 -0.30 20.23
N SER A 344 5.49 -0.70 18.96
CA SER A 344 6.81 -0.83 18.35
C SER A 344 7.46 0.51 17.98
N LEU A 345 6.69 1.61 17.89
CA LEU A 345 7.19 2.96 17.58
C LEU A 345 7.91 3.62 18.77
N SER A 346 7.69 3.11 19.99
CA SER A 346 8.32 3.60 21.22
C SER A 346 9.86 3.66 21.14
N LYS A 347 10.48 2.66 20.50
CA LYS A 347 11.95 2.49 20.33
C LYS A 347 12.59 3.34 19.23
N TYR A 348 11.79 4.10 18.48
CA TYR A 348 12.26 4.96 17.39
C TYR A 348 12.06 6.44 17.73
N THR A 349 12.91 7.30 17.17
CA THR A 349 12.76 8.76 17.25
C THR A 349 11.74 9.26 16.24
N ALA A 350 11.76 8.71 15.02
CA ALA A 350 10.81 9.03 13.96
C ALA A 350 10.36 7.79 13.17
N TYR A 351 9.22 7.88 12.48
CA TYR A 351 8.57 6.81 11.72
C TYR A 351 8.12 7.32 10.34
N PHE A 352 8.54 6.65 9.27
CA PHE A 352 8.30 7.07 7.88
C PHE A 352 7.62 5.91 7.11
N PRO A 353 6.29 5.78 7.21
CA PRO A 353 5.50 4.79 6.49
C PRO A 353 4.95 5.32 5.16
N HIS A 354 4.77 4.47 4.15
CA HIS A 354 3.88 4.77 3.01
C HIS A 354 2.44 4.54 3.41
N VAL A 355 1.61 5.57 3.39
CA VAL A 355 0.18 5.51 3.77
C VAL A 355 -0.62 6.35 2.77
N SER A 356 -1.75 5.81 2.31
CA SER A 356 -2.69 6.49 1.41
C SER A 356 -2.04 6.99 0.12
N GLU A 357 -1.21 6.11 -0.46
CA GLU A 357 -0.59 6.30 -1.76
C GLU A 357 -1.58 5.89 -2.87
N GLY A 358 -2.50 6.80 -3.18
CA GLY A 358 -3.61 6.60 -4.13
C GLY A 358 -4.71 7.67 -3.97
N VAL A 359 -5.80 7.54 -4.72
CA VAL A 359 -6.93 8.50 -4.78
C VAL A 359 -8.31 7.83 -4.59
N ASN A 360 -8.33 6.57 -4.17
CA ASN A 360 -9.56 5.79 -3.96
C ASN A 360 -9.79 5.44 -2.47
N LEU A 361 -10.96 4.84 -2.18
CA LEU A 361 -11.35 4.49 -0.81
C LEU A 361 -10.36 3.51 -0.15
N ALA A 362 -9.86 2.51 -0.86
CA ALA A 362 -8.80 1.65 -0.34
C ALA A 362 -7.54 2.41 0.09
N ALA A 363 -7.11 3.44 -0.66
CA ALA A 363 -6.01 4.30 -0.23
C ALA A 363 -6.38 5.09 1.03
N ARG A 364 -7.59 5.66 1.14
CA ARG A 364 -8.07 6.33 2.36
C ARG A 364 -8.11 5.39 3.57
N ASN A 365 -8.58 4.16 3.40
CA ASN A 365 -8.66 3.16 4.46
C ASN A 365 -7.28 2.77 5.02
N GLU A 366 -6.19 2.87 4.23
CA GLU A 366 -4.83 2.73 4.77
C GLU A 366 -4.55 3.73 5.91
N PHE A 367 -5.02 4.97 5.78
CA PHE A 367 -4.90 5.98 6.83
C PHE A 367 -5.82 5.68 8.01
N VAL A 368 -7.10 5.38 7.77
CA VAL A 368 -8.06 5.02 8.84
C VAL A 368 -7.50 3.90 9.73
N CYS A 369 -6.93 2.86 9.11
CA CYS A 369 -6.33 1.73 9.81
C CYS A 369 -4.97 2.02 10.47
N THR A 370 -4.30 3.13 10.13
CA THR A 370 -3.02 3.54 10.72
C THR A 370 -3.11 4.83 11.56
N SER A 371 -4.31 5.39 11.71
CA SER A 371 -4.59 6.59 12.50
C SER A 371 -5.52 6.35 13.69
N SER A 372 -6.07 5.14 13.84
CA SER A 372 -6.97 4.77 14.94
C SER A 372 -6.77 3.32 15.42
N SER A 373 -6.99 3.03 16.70
CA SER A 373 -7.13 1.63 17.18
C SER A 373 -8.52 1.00 16.92
N ALA A 374 -9.49 1.76 16.41
CA ALA A 374 -10.82 1.26 16.08
C ALA A 374 -10.78 0.21 14.93
N GLY A 375 -11.78 -0.69 14.87
CA GLY A 375 -11.92 -1.65 13.76
C GLY A 375 -10.76 -2.64 13.55
N GLY A 376 -9.83 -2.75 14.51
CA GLY A 376 -8.58 -3.53 14.37
C GLY A 376 -7.38 -2.73 13.83
N GLY A 377 -7.50 -1.41 13.70
CA GLY A 377 -6.40 -0.51 13.30
C GLY A 377 -5.29 -0.36 14.33
N GLN A 378 -4.33 0.53 14.06
CA GLN A 378 -3.24 0.90 14.97
C GLN A 378 -3.02 2.43 14.99
N GLU A 379 -2.74 2.97 16.18
CA GLU A 379 -2.35 4.36 16.41
C GLU A 379 -0.90 4.64 15.93
N LEU A 380 -0.69 4.77 14.61
CA LEU A 380 0.63 5.06 14.03
C LEU A 380 0.79 6.54 13.65
N ALA A 381 -0.31 7.23 13.31
CA ALA A 381 -0.37 8.69 13.19
C ALA A 381 -0.04 9.32 14.55
N THR A 382 1.17 9.86 14.68
CA THR A 382 1.73 10.40 15.92
C THR A 382 2.71 11.52 15.59
N ASN A 383 3.13 12.30 16.60
CA ASN A 383 4.16 13.34 16.44
C ASN A 383 5.57 12.81 16.09
N LYS A 384 5.74 11.49 16.02
CA LYS A 384 6.94 10.82 15.49
C LYS A 384 6.80 10.45 14.03
N ALA A 385 5.60 10.44 13.48
CA ALA A 385 5.30 9.92 12.16
C ALA A 385 5.34 11.02 11.09
N ALA A 386 5.88 10.66 9.93
CA ALA A 386 5.86 11.44 8.70
C ALA A 386 5.34 10.53 7.59
N PHE A 387 4.06 10.65 7.25
CA PHE A 387 3.41 9.78 6.28
C PHE A 387 3.84 10.17 4.87
N ILE A 388 4.32 9.19 4.11
CA ILE A 388 4.83 9.39 2.76
C ILE A 388 3.65 9.32 1.78
N HIS A 389 3.60 10.26 0.83
CA HIS A 389 2.53 10.51 -0.13
C HIS A 389 1.25 11.07 0.48
N ALA A 390 0.50 10.29 1.28
CA ALA A 390 -0.77 10.69 1.90
C ALA A 390 -1.79 11.37 0.94
N ILE A 391 -1.88 10.94 -0.31
CA ILE A 391 -2.71 11.58 -1.34
C ILE A 391 -4.22 11.41 -1.05
N GLY A 392 -4.59 10.19 -0.63
CA GLY A 392 -5.97 9.75 -0.51
C GLY A 392 -6.65 10.14 0.80
N LEU A 393 -6.56 11.42 1.21
CA LEU A 393 -7.15 11.95 2.44
C LEU A 393 -8.11 13.13 2.16
N ASN A 394 -9.13 13.29 3.00
CA ASN A 394 -10.00 14.48 3.04
C ASN A 394 -9.61 15.45 4.18
N ALA A 395 -10.28 16.60 4.30
CA ALA A 395 -10.05 17.55 5.40
C ALA A 395 -10.09 16.89 6.79
N SER A 396 -11.11 16.08 7.05
CA SER A 396 -11.29 15.28 8.27
C SER A 396 -10.05 14.46 8.65
N ASP A 397 -9.51 13.68 7.70
CA ASP A 397 -8.34 12.83 7.92
C ASP A 397 -7.07 13.67 8.20
N VAL A 398 -6.94 14.80 7.50
CA VAL A 398 -5.82 15.74 7.67
C VAL A 398 -5.91 16.50 9.00
N SER A 399 -7.11 16.71 9.54
CA SER A 399 -7.33 17.22 10.90
C SER A 399 -6.73 16.30 11.97
N VAL A 400 -6.82 14.97 11.77
CA VAL A 400 -6.18 13.98 12.64
C VAL A 400 -4.66 14.00 12.50
N MET A 401 -4.12 14.19 11.29
CA MET A 401 -2.68 14.41 11.12
C MET A 401 -2.20 15.64 11.89
N ALA A 402 -2.87 16.78 11.71
CA ALA A 402 -2.53 18.05 12.37
C ALA A 402 -2.58 17.94 13.89
N SER A 403 -3.69 17.45 14.44
CA SER A 403 -3.92 17.34 15.88
C SER A 403 -3.03 16.31 16.58
N LYS A 404 -2.63 15.23 15.89
CA LYS A 404 -1.62 14.26 16.38
C LYS A 404 -0.17 14.69 16.11
N GLY A 405 0.05 15.80 15.38
CA GLY A 405 1.38 16.30 15.00
C GLY A 405 2.10 15.44 13.96
N THR A 406 1.35 14.63 13.19
CA THR A 406 1.88 13.78 12.12
C THR A 406 2.27 14.66 10.93
N ALA A 407 3.50 14.51 10.44
CA ALA A 407 3.98 15.21 9.25
C ALA A 407 3.56 14.48 7.96
N VAL A 408 3.67 15.17 6.81
CA VAL A 408 3.57 14.56 5.47
C VAL A 408 4.90 14.73 4.73
N ILE A 409 5.32 13.70 4.00
CA ILE A 409 6.42 13.80 3.03
C ILE A 409 5.81 13.82 1.63
N TRP A 410 5.71 15.04 1.10
CA TRP A 410 5.15 15.32 -0.22
C TRP A 410 6.20 15.05 -1.29
N SER A 411 5.90 14.08 -2.15
CA SER A 411 6.69 13.80 -3.36
C SER A 411 5.81 14.14 -4.55
N ALA A 412 5.82 15.41 -4.96
CA ALA A 412 4.84 15.94 -5.89
C ALA A 412 4.95 15.30 -7.28
N ARG A 413 6.18 15.13 -7.78
CA ARG A 413 6.40 14.59 -9.14
C ARG A 413 5.93 13.14 -9.28
N THR A 414 6.32 12.26 -8.36
CA THR A 414 5.88 10.85 -8.40
C THR A 414 4.37 10.71 -8.25
N ASN A 415 3.77 11.55 -7.40
CA ASN A 415 2.32 11.56 -7.19
C ASN A 415 1.60 11.92 -8.51
N ILE A 416 2.06 12.97 -9.18
CA ILE A 416 1.49 13.46 -10.45
C ILE A 416 1.70 12.48 -11.60
N ASP A 417 2.90 11.92 -11.74
CA ASP A 417 3.22 10.98 -12.83
C ASP A 417 2.33 9.73 -12.74
N LEU A 418 2.22 9.15 -11.54
CA LEU A 418 1.45 7.91 -11.31
C LEU A 418 -0.06 8.15 -11.19
N TYR A 419 -0.50 9.12 -10.39
CA TYR A 419 -1.91 9.28 -10.02
C TYR A 419 -2.58 10.46 -10.71
N GLY A 420 -1.83 11.33 -11.40
CA GLY A 420 -2.34 12.57 -12.01
C GLY A 420 -2.66 13.66 -10.98
N HIS A 421 -2.75 13.30 -9.70
CA HIS A 421 -3.11 14.12 -8.55
C HIS A 421 -1.94 14.17 -7.56
N THR A 422 -2.06 15.01 -6.54
CA THR A 422 -1.14 15.04 -5.41
C THR A 422 -1.92 15.44 -4.15
N ILE A 423 -1.26 15.62 -3.00
CA ILE A 423 -1.96 16.14 -1.81
C ILE A 423 -2.55 17.52 -2.11
N LEU A 424 -3.68 17.85 -1.48
CA LEU A 424 -4.24 19.22 -1.49
C LEU A 424 -3.34 20.13 -0.62
N ALA A 425 -2.12 20.42 -1.08
CA ALA A 425 -1.05 20.98 -0.25
C ALA A 425 -1.44 22.27 0.52
N PRO A 426 -2.22 23.21 -0.05
CA PRO A 426 -2.72 24.36 0.69
C PRO A 426 -3.59 24.00 1.91
N MET A 427 -4.48 23.01 1.78
CA MET A 427 -5.30 22.48 2.89
C MET A 427 -4.42 21.97 4.03
N TYR A 428 -3.45 21.10 3.72
CA TYR A 428 -2.51 20.54 4.70
C TYR A 428 -1.76 21.64 5.45
N HIS A 429 -1.33 22.68 4.73
CA HIS A 429 -0.64 23.82 5.31
C HIS A 429 -1.54 24.67 6.21
N ARG A 430 -2.75 25.03 5.76
CA ARG A 430 -3.72 25.79 6.57
C ARG A 430 -4.07 25.07 7.87
N MET A 431 -4.25 23.74 7.81
CA MET A 431 -4.53 22.90 8.96
C MET A 431 -3.32 22.70 9.89
N GLY A 432 -2.13 23.18 9.52
CA GLY A 432 -0.93 23.12 10.35
C GLY A 432 -0.14 21.81 10.27
N VAL A 433 -0.40 20.96 9.27
CA VAL A 433 0.41 19.76 9.02
C VAL A 433 1.82 20.17 8.56
N LEU A 434 2.84 19.58 9.17
CA LEU A 434 4.22 19.79 8.77
C LEU A 434 4.49 19.10 7.42
N ILE A 435 4.67 19.90 6.36
CA ILE A 435 5.02 19.41 5.02
C ILE A 435 6.55 19.39 4.84
N GLY A 436 7.11 18.20 4.59
CA GLY A 436 8.45 17.98 4.08
C GLY A 436 8.43 17.45 2.65
N LEU A 437 9.55 17.50 1.93
CA LEU A 437 9.64 17.01 0.53
C LEU A 437 10.39 15.69 0.38
N GLY A 438 9.96 14.86 -0.56
CA GLY A 438 10.70 13.69 -1.05
C GLY A 438 10.84 13.69 -2.57
N THR A 439 11.87 13.04 -3.10
CA THR A 439 11.95 12.77 -4.56
C THR A 439 11.25 11.49 -4.96
N ASP A 440 11.07 10.55 -4.02
CA ASP A 440 10.71 9.14 -4.26
C ASP A 440 11.72 8.44 -5.20
N TRP A 441 11.40 7.23 -5.65
CA TRP A 441 12.20 6.40 -6.53
C TRP A 441 12.35 6.97 -7.95
N SER A 442 13.51 6.77 -8.57
CA SER A 442 13.83 7.32 -9.90
C SER A 442 13.05 6.71 -11.09
N ILE A 443 12.00 5.92 -10.83
CA ILE A 443 11.12 5.33 -11.85
C ILE A 443 9.99 6.29 -12.26
N SER A 444 9.41 7.02 -11.29
CA SER A 444 8.40 8.09 -11.47
C SER A 444 8.70 9.36 -10.65
N GLY A 445 9.70 9.32 -9.78
CA GLY A 445 10.12 10.45 -8.94
C GLY A 445 11.07 11.44 -9.62
N SER A 446 11.42 12.50 -8.88
CA SER A 446 12.42 13.47 -9.33
C SER A 446 13.83 12.90 -9.32
N MET A 447 14.65 13.40 -10.25
CA MET A 447 16.07 13.03 -10.27
C MET A 447 16.81 13.45 -9.00
N ASN A 448 16.55 14.66 -8.49
CA ASN A 448 17.12 15.18 -7.25
C ASN A 448 16.24 16.30 -6.68
N MET A 449 16.62 16.82 -5.50
CA MET A 449 15.87 17.88 -4.81
C MET A 449 15.65 19.15 -5.64
N LEU A 450 16.55 19.51 -6.57
CA LEU A 450 16.34 20.69 -7.43
C LEU A 450 15.21 20.44 -8.44
N ARG A 451 15.11 19.23 -8.98
CA ARG A 451 14.03 18.84 -9.90
C ARG A 451 12.68 18.68 -9.18
N GLU A 452 12.69 18.36 -7.89
CA GLU A 452 11.48 18.35 -7.06
C GLU A 452 11.06 19.77 -6.66
N LEU A 453 12.01 20.63 -6.26
CA LEU A 453 11.75 22.04 -5.96
C LEU A 453 11.17 22.78 -7.18
N GLN A 454 11.73 22.54 -8.37
CA GLN A 454 11.20 23.07 -9.63
C GLN A 454 9.82 22.50 -9.98
N CYS A 455 9.48 21.31 -9.48
CA CYS A 455 8.15 20.74 -9.65
C CYS A 455 7.14 21.49 -8.76
N ILE A 456 7.37 21.54 -7.45
CA ILE A 456 6.43 22.21 -6.52
C ILE A 456 6.33 23.71 -6.75
N ASP A 457 7.39 24.36 -7.23
CA ASP A 457 7.37 25.77 -7.62
C ASP A 457 6.48 26.02 -8.86
N SER A 458 6.50 25.10 -9.83
CA SER A 458 5.58 25.11 -10.98
C SER A 458 4.13 24.89 -10.52
N LEU A 459 3.89 23.94 -9.61
CA LEU A 459 2.57 23.73 -9.00
C LEU A 459 2.08 24.97 -8.26
N ASN A 460 2.91 25.54 -7.39
CA ASN A 460 2.55 26.73 -6.63
C ASN A 460 2.19 27.92 -7.55
N LYS A 461 2.97 28.14 -8.62
CA LYS A 461 2.77 29.26 -9.54
C LYS A 461 1.55 29.12 -10.45
N ASN A 462 1.28 27.92 -10.95
CA ASN A 462 0.31 27.69 -12.01
C ASN A 462 -0.98 27.04 -11.51
N HIS A 463 -0.92 26.28 -10.41
CA HIS A 463 -2.01 25.42 -9.93
C HIS A 463 -2.52 25.80 -8.51
N TYR A 464 -1.75 26.55 -7.70
CA TYR A 464 -2.17 26.93 -6.33
C TYR A 464 -2.22 28.45 -6.08
N ASN A 465 -2.55 29.28 -7.07
CA ASN A 465 -2.66 30.75 -6.93
C ASN A 465 -1.46 31.44 -6.20
N LYS A 466 -0.24 30.87 -6.28
CA LYS A 466 0.95 31.27 -5.49
C LYS A 466 0.70 31.29 -3.98
N PHE A 467 0.06 30.25 -3.46
CA PHE A 467 -0.27 30.09 -2.04
C PHE A 467 0.98 30.07 -1.15
N PHE A 468 2.03 29.33 -1.54
CA PHE A 468 3.28 29.25 -0.79
C PHE A 468 4.26 30.37 -1.14
N THR A 469 5.02 30.85 -0.15
CA THR A 469 6.16 31.76 -0.38
C THR A 469 7.41 31.01 -0.85
N ASP A 470 8.41 31.69 -1.41
CA ASP A 470 9.65 31.02 -1.83
C ASP A 470 10.39 30.41 -0.61
N ARG A 471 10.36 31.08 0.55
CA ARG A 471 10.91 30.55 1.80
C ARG A 471 10.22 29.27 2.22
N GLN A 472 8.88 29.22 2.17
CA GLN A 472 8.13 28.04 2.59
C GLN A 472 8.50 26.81 1.75
N LEU A 473 8.63 26.95 0.42
CA LEU A 473 9.09 25.87 -0.46
C LEU A 473 10.51 25.38 -0.12
N VAL A 474 11.43 26.29 0.24
CA VAL A 474 12.79 25.93 0.69
C VAL A 474 12.80 25.29 2.09
N ASP A 475 11.94 25.75 3.01
CA ASP A 475 11.79 25.19 4.36
C ASP A 475 11.28 23.74 4.31
N MET A 476 10.38 23.41 3.36
CA MET A 476 9.94 22.03 3.10
C MET A 476 11.11 21.10 2.71
N ALA A 477 12.11 21.61 1.98
CA ALA A 477 13.33 20.88 1.58
C ALA A 477 14.44 20.88 2.64
N THR A 478 14.30 21.59 3.75
CA THR A 478 15.36 21.79 4.74
C THR A 478 14.86 21.54 6.17
N ILE A 479 14.42 22.59 6.86
CA ILE A 479 14.08 22.53 8.29
C ILE A 479 12.85 21.65 8.58
N ASN A 480 11.89 21.54 7.66
CA ASN A 480 10.72 20.68 7.86
C ASN A 480 11.07 19.20 7.76
N ASN A 481 11.90 18.79 6.79
CA ASN A 481 12.45 17.43 6.74
C ASN A 481 13.35 17.12 7.96
N ALA A 482 14.06 18.12 8.49
CA ALA A 482 14.80 17.95 9.74
C ALA A 482 13.86 17.72 10.94
N LYS A 483 12.79 18.51 11.09
CA LYS A 483 11.75 18.34 12.12
C LYS A 483 11.03 16.99 12.00
N ALA A 484 10.58 16.61 10.80
CA ALA A 484 9.88 15.34 10.55
C ALA A 484 10.75 14.13 10.92
N SER A 485 12.07 14.22 10.69
CA SER A 485 13.04 13.18 11.06
C SER A 485 13.59 13.29 12.51
N HIS A 486 13.13 14.28 13.29
CA HIS A 486 13.62 14.60 14.64
C HIS A 486 15.14 14.83 14.69
N THR A 487 15.64 15.64 13.74
CA THR A 487 17.04 16.05 13.58
C THR A 487 17.26 17.57 13.52
N GLU A 488 16.21 18.39 13.66
CA GLU A 488 16.23 19.85 13.65
C GLU A 488 17.16 20.49 14.71
N ARG A 489 17.38 19.79 15.82
CA ARG A 489 18.38 20.13 16.85
C ARG A 489 19.84 19.86 16.45
N TYR A 490 20.08 19.38 15.22
CA TYR A 490 21.41 19.04 14.70
C TYR A 490 21.70 19.59 13.30
N ILE A 491 20.70 19.61 12.40
CA ILE A 491 20.82 19.98 10.97
C ILE A 491 19.55 20.70 10.48
N GLY A 492 19.52 21.12 9.22
CA GLY A 492 18.35 21.73 8.57
C GLY A 492 18.22 23.25 8.74
N ALA A 493 19.09 23.90 9.51
CA ALA A 493 19.15 25.36 9.66
C ALA A 493 20.60 25.86 9.81
N ILE A 494 20.88 27.08 9.36
CA ILE A 494 22.15 27.77 9.67
C ILE A 494 21.99 28.47 11.02
N LYS A 495 22.38 27.78 12.10
CA LYS A 495 22.29 28.29 13.48
C LYS A 495 23.47 27.79 14.33
N ALA A 496 23.97 28.64 15.22
CA ALA A 496 25.02 28.25 16.15
C ALA A 496 24.62 27.04 17.02
N GLY A 497 25.55 26.12 17.22
CA GLY A 497 25.37 24.83 17.91
C GLY A 497 25.08 23.64 16.98
N LEU A 498 24.58 23.89 15.77
CA LEU A 498 24.25 22.85 14.78
C LEU A 498 25.49 22.39 14.00
N TYR A 499 25.40 21.24 13.33
CA TYR A 499 26.43 20.79 12.40
C TYR A 499 26.40 21.62 11.11
N ALA A 500 27.58 21.88 10.56
CA ALA A 500 27.73 22.54 9.27
C ALA A 500 27.43 21.57 8.12
N ASP A 501 26.14 21.31 7.96
CA ASP A 501 25.52 20.69 6.79
C ASP A 501 25.00 21.83 5.90
N LEU A 502 25.80 22.22 4.91
CA LEU A 502 25.66 23.49 4.19
C LEU A 502 25.82 23.30 2.69
N SER A 503 25.04 24.05 1.91
CA SER A 503 25.16 24.12 0.45
C SER A 503 25.23 25.57 -0.01
N LEU A 504 26.15 25.85 -0.94
CA LEU A 504 26.37 27.18 -1.51
C LEU A 504 25.86 27.19 -2.96
N PHE A 505 24.99 28.15 -3.27
CA PHE A 505 24.38 28.33 -4.58
C PHE A 505 24.84 29.63 -5.24
N ASP A 506 24.98 29.63 -6.57
CA ASP A 506 25.21 30.84 -7.36
C ASP A 506 23.97 31.73 -7.32
N ALA A 507 24.13 32.94 -6.80
CA ALA A 507 23.06 33.94 -6.69
C ALA A 507 23.34 35.18 -7.55
N ARG A 508 24.11 35.06 -8.64
CA ARG A 508 24.36 36.19 -9.57
C ARG A 508 23.11 36.56 -10.37
N THR A 509 22.41 35.55 -10.88
CA THR A 509 21.18 35.72 -11.67
C THR A 509 19.95 35.68 -10.78
N ASN A 510 19.74 34.57 -10.07
CA ASN A 510 18.58 34.36 -9.21
C ASN A 510 18.95 34.78 -7.78
N LYS A 511 18.20 35.71 -7.20
CA LYS A 511 18.49 36.28 -5.87
C LYS A 511 17.63 35.61 -4.80
N ALA A 512 18.04 35.74 -3.53
CA ALA A 512 17.30 35.20 -2.39
C ALA A 512 16.96 33.70 -2.56
N TYR A 513 15.80 33.25 -2.07
CA TYR A 513 15.36 31.86 -2.16
C TYR A 513 15.28 31.30 -3.61
N ARG A 514 15.11 32.16 -4.62
CA ARG A 514 15.19 31.77 -6.05
C ARG A 514 16.56 31.22 -6.45
N ALA A 515 17.63 31.58 -5.75
CA ALA A 515 18.96 30.98 -5.94
C ALA A 515 18.99 29.46 -5.64
N ILE A 516 17.96 28.92 -4.97
CA ILE A 516 17.79 27.48 -4.72
C ILE A 516 16.70 26.93 -5.65
N LEU A 517 15.54 27.59 -5.73
CA LEU A 517 14.38 27.10 -6.48
C LEU A 517 14.62 27.05 -8.01
N ASP A 518 15.34 28.01 -8.57
CA ASP A 518 15.70 28.03 -10.00
C ASP A 518 17.07 27.37 -10.29
N ALA A 519 17.74 26.82 -9.27
CA ALA A 519 19.09 26.29 -9.42
C ALA A 519 19.16 25.05 -10.30
N LYS A 520 20.27 24.92 -11.01
CA LYS A 520 20.69 23.68 -11.69
C LYS A 520 21.92 23.09 -11.01
N VAL A 521 22.32 21.90 -11.47
CA VAL A 521 23.51 21.19 -10.95
C VAL A 521 24.82 21.99 -11.13
N GLU A 522 24.89 22.83 -12.17
CA GLU A 522 26.00 23.75 -12.38
C GLU A 522 26.04 24.93 -11.40
N ASP A 523 24.91 25.29 -10.78
CA ASP A 523 24.78 26.42 -9.84
C ASP A 523 25.11 26.02 -8.39
N VAL A 524 25.24 24.71 -8.10
CA VAL A 524 25.70 24.20 -6.79
C VAL A 524 27.22 24.35 -6.71
N HIS A 525 27.70 25.30 -5.91
CA HIS A 525 29.11 25.70 -5.82
C HIS A 525 29.88 25.05 -4.66
N LEU A 526 29.22 24.58 -3.60
CA LEU A 526 29.84 23.82 -2.51
C LEU A 526 28.76 23.01 -1.79
N VAL A 527 29.10 21.79 -1.37
CA VAL A 527 28.30 20.97 -0.45
C VAL A 527 29.20 20.43 0.65
N MET A 528 28.79 20.64 1.89
CA MET A 528 29.53 20.36 3.11
C MET A 528 28.64 19.57 4.09
N ILE A 529 29.22 18.55 4.73
CA ILE A 529 28.55 17.70 5.73
C ILE A 529 29.45 17.65 6.97
N SER A 530 28.94 18.00 8.16
CA SER A 530 29.77 18.14 9.38
C SER A 530 31.08 18.89 9.15
N GLY A 531 31.06 20.01 8.41
CA GLY A 531 32.28 20.79 8.14
C GLY A 531 33.28 20.17 7.15
N LYS A 532 32.97 19.01 6.56
CA LYS A 532 33.76 18.37 5.49
C LYS A 532 33.15 18.69 4.14
N ILE A 533 33.93 19.29 3.24
CA ILE A 533 33.50 19.61 1.87
C ILE A 533 33.66 18.37 0.99
N LEU A 534 32.57 17.92 0.36
CA LEU A 534 32.55 16.71 -0.48
C LEU A 534 32.39 16.99 -1.97
N TYR A 535 31.70 18.08 -2.32
CA TYR A 535 31.44 18.48 -3.70
C TYR A 535 31.45 20.01 -3.86
N GLY A 536 31.74 20.50 -5.06
CA GLY A 536 31.66 21.94 -5.36
C GLY A 536 32.48 22.38 -6.56
N ALA A 537 32.57 23.68 -6.77
CA ALA A 537 33.35 24.29 -7.85
C ALA A 537 34.86 24.14 -7.64
N SER A 538 35.60 23.85 -8.71
CA SER A 538 37.02 23.51 -8.64
C SER A 538 37.89 24.65 -8.10
N ASP A 539 37.55 25.90 -8.43
CA ASP A 539 38.22 27.11 -7.94
C ASP A 539 38.08 27.29 -6.42
N ILE A 540 36.91 26.97 -5.86
CA ILE A 540 36.69 26.99 -4.40
C ILE A 540 37.42 25.82 -3.74
N LEU A 541 37.18 24.60 -4.21
CA LEU A 541 37.68 23.36 -3.58
C LEU A 541 39.20 23.19 -3.72
N ALA A 542 39.84 23.83 -4.71
CA ALA A 542 41.29 23.82 -4.87
C ALA A 542 42.04 24.33 -3.63
N THR A 543 41.44 25.27 -2.89
CA THR A 543 42.04 25.92 -1.73
C THR A 543 41.30 25.60 -0.42
N ALA A 544 39.98 25.40 -0.46
CA ALA A 544 39.14 25.20 0.74
C ALA A 544 39.26 23.81 1.39
N VAL A 545 39.68 22.78 0.65
CA VAL A 545 39.75 21.41 1.18
C VAL A 545 40.97 21.26 2.11
N LYS A 546 40.72 20.85 3.35
CA LYS A 546 41.71 20.75 4.44
C LYS A 546 42.95 19.93 4.04
N ASP A 547 42.72 18.71 3.58
CA ASP A 547 43.74 17.74 3.15
C ASP A 547 44.35 18.03 1.76
N GLY A 548 43.91 19.11 1.10
CA GLY A 548 44.25 19.43 -0.28
C GLY A 548 43.50 18.59 -1.31
N THR A 549 43.78 18.81 -2.59
CA THR A 549 43.04 18.22 -3.71
C THR A 549 43.48 16.80 -4.10
N THR A 550 44.49 16.22 -3.46
CA THR A 550 44.97 14.84 -3.75
C THR A 550 43.95 13.75 -3.40
N ALA A 551 42.91 14.11 -2.64
CA ALA A 551 41.73 13.29 -2.34
C ALA A 551 40.51 13.60 -3.23
N CYS A 552 40.62 14.57 -4.16
CA CYS A 552 39.48 15.09 -4.93
C CYS A 552 39.68 14.98 -6.45
N GLU A 553 38.74 14.33 -7.13
CA GLU A 553 38.69 14.22 -8.59
C GLU A 553 38.04 15.47 -9.21
N GLU A 554 38.60 16.02 -10.29
CA GLU A 554 37.95 17.09 -11.07
C GLU A 554 37.12 16.49 -12.22
N VAL A 555 35.87 16.92 -12.36
CA VAL A 555 34.90 16.44 -13.35
C VAL A 555 34.23 17.64 -14.00
N ASP A 556 33.97 17.58 -15.31
CA ASP A 556 33.13 18.58 -15.97
C ASP A 556 31.65 18.29 -15.72
N VAL A 557 30.95 19.29 -15.19
CA VAL A 557 29.50 19.28 -14.99
C VAL A 557 28.97 20.48 -15.78
N CYS A 558 28.45 20.21 -16.97
CA CYS A 558 27.79 21.20 -17.82
C CYS A 558 28.68 22.39 -18.20
N GLY A 559 29.95 22.13 -18.54
CA GLY A 559 30.95 23.14 -18.86
C GLY A 559 31.52 23.85 -17.63
N LYS A 560 31.19 23.40 -16.41
CA LYS A 560 31.80 23.87 -15.16
C LYS A 560 32.70 22.80 -14.59
N LYS A 561 33.94 23.16 -14.28
CA LYS A 561 34.88 22.33 -13.51
C LYS A 561 34.39 22.21 -12.07
N LYS A 562 33.94 21.01 -11.68
CA LYS A 562 33.55 20.66 -10.30
C LYS A 562 34.56 19.66 -9.72
N ARG A 563 34.59 19.50 -8.40
CA ARG A 563 35.43 18.50 -7.71
C ARG A 563 34.59 17.60 -6.81
N PHE A 564 34.93 16.32 -6.77
CA PHE A 564 34.36 15.30 -5.89
C PHE A 564 35.45 14.76 -4.95
N CYS A 565 35.30 14.97 -3.64
CA CYS A 565 36.27 14.60 -2.61
C CYS A 565 35.85 13.30 -1.89
N LEU A 566 35.70 12.21 -2.65
CA LEU A 566 35.14 10.93 -2.17
C LEU A 566 36.19 10.00 -1.53
N LYS A 567 37.48 10.29 -1.70
CA LYS A 567 38.55 9.38 -1.30
C LYS A 567 38.67 9.31 0.23
N GLY A 568 38.52 8.11 0.76
CA GLY A 568 38.51 7.86 2.21
C GLY A 568 37.12 7.84 2.84
N GLU A 569 36.06 8.07 2.07
CA GLU A 569 34.68 7.85 2.53
C GLU A 569 34.33 6.36 2.58
N SER A 570 33.48 5.95 3.53
CA SER A 570 33.20 4.54 3.82
C SER A 570 32.18 3.86 2.87
N PHE A 571 31.83 4.52 1.76
CA PHE A 571 30.79 4.05 0.84
C PHE A 571 31.21 2.80 0.05
N SER A 572 32.47 2.63 -0.35
CA SER A 572 32.94 1.40 -1.00
C SER A 572 34.38 1.05 -0.62
N SER A 573 34.67 -0.26 -0.65
CA SER A 573 36.03 -0.81 -0.57
C SER A 573 36.61 -1.17 -1.94
N LYS A 574 35.86 -0.92 -3.03
CA LYS A 574 36.24 -1.28 -4.41
C LYS A 574 36.60 -0.08 -5.28
N VAL A 575 36.04 1.09 -4.97
CA VAL A 575 36.16 2.34 -5.71
C VAL A 575 36.30 3.50 -4.74
N SER A 576 37.03 4.54 -5.14
CA SER A 576 37.42 5.67 -4.31
C SER A 576 37.22 7.04 -4.99
N THR A 577 36.98 7.05 -6.29
CA THR A 577 36.68 8.25 -7.09
C THR A 577 35.32 8.16 -7.81
N TYR A 578 34.86 9.28 -8.35
CA TYR A 578 33.61 9.35 -9.12
C TYR A 578 33.71 8.57 -10.43
N SER A 579 34.83 8.70 -11.17
CA SER A 579 35.02 7.95 -12.43
C SER A 579 35.24 6.45 -12.20
N GLU A 580 35.90 6.05 -11.11
CA GLU A 580 36.00 4.65 -10.70
C GLU A 580 34.62 4.06 -10.42
N LEU A 581 33.78 4.78 -9.66
CA LEU A 581 32.41 4.38 -9.35
C LEU A 581 31.54 4.27 -10.61
N LYS A 582 31.58 5.28 -11.50
CA LYS A 582 30.87 5.25 -12.79
C LYS A 582 31.28 4.02 -13.61
N THR A 583 32.58 3.81 -13.78
CA THR A 583 33.13 2.69 -14.55
C THR A 583 32.74 1.34 -13.95
N HIS A 584 32.73 1.23 -12.62
CA HIS A 584 32.29 0.02 -11.92
C HIS A 584 30.83 -0.31 -12.21
N LEU A 585 29.94 0.69 -12.15
CA LEU A 585 28.51 0.51 -12.39
C LEU A 585 28.20 0.26 -13.87
N ASP A 586 28.85 0.96 -14.80
CA ASP A 586 28.72 0.71 -16.24
C ASP A 586 29.14 -0.72 -16.61
N ASN A 587 30.28 -1.20 -16.09
CA ASN A 587 30.76 -2.57 -16.32
C ASN A 587 29.80 -3.61 -15.70
N LYS A 588 29.32 -3.38 -14.47
CA LYS A 588 28.33 -4.24 -13.80
C LYS A 588 27.03 -4.30 -14.59
N SER A 589 26.58 -3.16 -15.11
CA SER A 589 25.40 -2.97 -15.95
C SER A 589 25.49 -3.79 -17.23
N GLN A 590 26.55 -3.58 -18.02
CA GLN A 590 26.76 -4.26 -19.30
C GLN A 590 26.93 -5.78 -19.16
N ASN A 591 27.64 -6.23 -18.13
CA ASN A 591 27.81 -7.67 -17.85
C ASN A 591 26.49 -8.36 -17.45
N ALA A 592 25.58 -7.65 -16.78
CA ALA A 592 24.26 -8.18 -16.43
C ALA A 592 23.27 -8.11 -17.62
N ASN A 593 23.32 -7.04 -18.41
CA ASN A 593 22.52 -6.86 -19.62
C ASN A 593 23.19 -5.82 -20.54
N PRO A 594 23.66 -6.20 -21.75
CA PRO A 594 24.31 -5.28 -22.69
C PRO A 594 23.46 -4.08 -23.15
N LYS A 595 22.14 -4.13 -22.94
CA LYS A 595 21.20 -3.02 -23.25
C LYS A 595 20.90 -2.11 -22.05
N TYR A 596 21.44 -2.39 -20.87
CA TYR A 596 21.20 -1.59 -19.67
C TYR A 596 22.22 -0.46 -19.57
N THR A 597 21.72 0.78 -19.44
CA THR A 597 22.50 1.98 -19.19
C THR A 597 22.16 2.49 -17.79
N VAL A 598 23.19 2.72 -16.97
CA VAL A 598 23.04 3.29 -15.63
C VAL A 598 22.49 4.72 -15.75
N TYR A 599 21.42 5.02 -15.01
CA TYR A 599 20.84 6.36 -14.99
C TYR A 599 21.85 7.38 -14.46
N PRO A 600 22.14 8.49 -15.17
CA PRO A 600 23.17 9.44 -14.78
C PRO A 600 22.99 10.05 -13.40
N THR A 601 24.04 10.70 -12.90
CA THR A 601 24.03 11.55 -11.70
C THR A 601 23.53 12.97 -11.97
N PHE A 602 23.53 13.41 -13.23
CA PHE A 602 23.03 14.73 -13.63
C PHE A 602 22.67 14.78 -15.13
N PHE A 603 21.91 15.79 -15.52
CA PHE A 603 21.71 16.26 -16.89
C PHE A 603 21.90 17.78 -16.92
N CYS A 604 22.38 18.33 -18.04
CA CYS A 604 22.56 19.78 -18.24
C CYS A 604 21.32 20.49 -18.82
N THR A 605 20.29 19.71 -19.11
CA THR A 605 18.96 20.11 -19.58
C THR A 605 17.92 19.31 -18.80
N LYS A 606 16.62 19.46 -19.13
CA LYS A 606 15.58 18.55 -18.63
C LYS A 606 16.04 17.08 -18.84
N PRO A 607 15.99 16.20 -17.82
CA PRO A 607 16.35 14.80 -17.96
C PRO A 607 15.49 14.08 -19.02
N ASP A 608 16.11 13.14 -19.74
CA ASP A 608 15.39 12.30 -20.69
C ASP A 608 14.30 11.51 -19.96
N LYS A 609 13.07 11.56 -20.49
CA LYS A 609 11.88 10.90 -19.91
C LYS A 609 11.63 11.31 -18.44
N GLU A 610 11.98 12.54 -18.06
CA GLU A 610 11.63 13.04 -16.73
C GLU A 610 10.10 12.90 -16.50
N PRO A 611 9.69 12.25 -15.40
CA PRO A 611 8.29 12.11 -14.98
C PRO A 611 7.51 13.41 -14.96
N SER A 612 6.21 13.35 -15.21
CA SER A 612 5.36 14.54 -15.29
C SER A 612 5.34 15.33 -13.98
N CYS A 613 5.25 16.65 -14.12
CA CYS A 613 4.88 17.56 -13.03
C CYS A 613 3.67 18.45 -13.44
N VAL A 614 3.02 18.12 -14.56
CA VAL A 614 1.73 18.70 -14.91
C VAL A 614 0.68 17.69 -14.45
N PRO A 615 -0.18 18.03 -13.49
CA PRO A 615 -1.28 17.18 -13.09
C PRO A 615 -2.27 17.04 -14.26
N GLU A 616 -2.71 15.81 -14.52
CA GLU A 616 -3.67 15.47 -15.57
C GLU A 616 -4.18 14.04 -15.35
N ARG A 617 -5.50 13.83 -15.46
CA ARG A 617 -6.14 12.51 -15.66
C ARG A 617 -7.05 12.57 -16.89
N LYS A 618 -7.07 11.51 -17.71
CA LYS A 618 -7.81 11.52 -18.98
C LYS A 618 -9.21 10.91 -18.82
N ARG A 619 -10.20 11.61 -19.37
CA ARG A 619 -11.65 11.45 -19.19
C ARG A 619 -12.27 10.09 -19.57
N SER A 620 -11.52 9.12 -20.09
CA SER A 620 -12.06 7.93 -20.76
C SER A 620 -11.63 6.57 -20.19
N ALA A 621 -10.80 6.55 -19.15
CA ALA A 621 -10.35 5.31 -18.51
C ALA A 621 -10.39 5.40 -16.97
N ASP A 622 -10.05 6.58 -16.45
CA ASP A 622 -9.68 6.73 -15.04
C ASP A 622 -10.83 7.21 -14.15
N VAL A 623 -11.78 7.97 -14.68
CA VAL A 623 -12.98 8.46 -13.98
C VAL A 623 -14.12 8.61 -15.02
N PRO A 624 -15.10 7.68 -15.09
CA PRO A 624 -16.05 7.61 -16.21
C PRO A 624 -17.00 8.80 -16.40
N ASN A 625 -17.16 9.63 -15.36
CA ASN A 625 -18.18 10.69 -15.29
C ASN A 625 -17.61 12.12 -15.26
N LEU A 626 -16.30 12.32 -15.47
CA LEU A 626 -15.75 13.69 -15.51
C LEU A 626 -16.34 14.46 -16.70
N PRO A 627 -17.08 15.56 -16.47
CA PRO A 627 -17.49 16.42 -17.56
C PRO A 627 -16.24 16.95 -18.27
N ALA A 628 -16.29 17.00 -19.58
CA ALA A 628 -15.24 17.65 -20.33
C ALA A 628 -15.20 19.14 -19.97
N SER A 629 -14.08 19.64 -19.42
CA SER A 629 -13.77 21.07 -19.53
C SER A 629 -13.72 21.45 -21.01
N GLN A 630 -14.64 22.34 -21.38
CA GLN A 630 -14.82 23.01 -22.68
C GLN A 630 -14.64 24.54 -22.54
N GLY A 631 -14.41 25.03 -21.32
CA GLY A 631 -14.23 26.43 -20.96
C GLY A 631 -12.82 26.77 -20.49
N ASN A 632 -12.71 27.83 -19.70
CA ASN A 632 -11.48 28.11 -18.95
C ASN A 632 -11.40 27.18 -17.74
N ASP A 633 -10.19 26.71 -17.49
CA ASP A 633 -9.75 25.90 -16.37
C ASP A 633 -8.39 26.51 -15.98
N LYS A 634 -8.40 27.36 -14.95
CA LYS A 634 -7.26 28.23 -14.63
C LYS A 634 -6.14 27.51 -13.89
N ASP A 635 -6.45 26.50 -13.10
CA ASP A 635 -5.49 25.74 -12.29
C ASP A 635 -5.27 24.30 -12.77
N GLY A 636 -5.91 23.87 -13.86
CA GLY A 636 -5.66 22.61 -14.53
C GLY A 636 -6.17 21.38 -13.80
N ASP A 637 -7.18 21.51 -12.92
CA ASP A 637 -7.76 20.36 -12.20
C ASP A 637 -8.72 19.51 -13.06
N GLY A 638 -9.17 20.05 -14.20
CA GLY A 638 -10.06 19.42 -15.16
C GLY A 638 -11.53 19.89 -15.07
N VAL A 639 -11.86 20.71 -14.08
CA VAL A 639 -13.15 21.41 -13.93
C VAL A 639 -13.07 22.81 -14.58
N GLU A 640 -14.22 23.39 -14.93
CA GLU A 640 -14.25 24.74 -15.51
C GLU A 640 -14.44 25.79 -14.40
N ASP A 641 -13.76 26.94 -14.48
CA ASP A 641 -13.80 28.05 -13.50
C ASP A 641 -15.23 28.46 -13.04
N SER A 642 -16.26 28.17 -13.85
CA SER A 642 -17.68 28.49 -13.60
C SER A 642 -18.49 27.43 -12.85
N LYS A 643 -17.90 26.25 -12.63
CA LYS A 643 -18.45 25.07 -11.95
C LYS A 643 -17.53 24.58 -10.82
N ASP A 644 -16.30 25.07 -10.83
CA ASP A 644 -15.23 24.78 -9.90
C ASP A 644 -15.47 25.45 -8.54
N ASN A 645 -15.33 24.70 -7.44
CA ASN A 645 -15.44 25.22 -6.08
C ASN A 645 -14.13 25.81 -5.53
N CYS A 646 -13.01 25.68 -6.27
CA CYS A 646 -11.75 26.40 -6.07
C CYS A 646 -11.11 26.91 -7.40
N PRO A 647 -11.70 27.89 -8.13
CA PRO A 647 -11.26 28.37 -9.47
C PRO A 647 -9.84 28.93 -9.68
N SER A 648 -8.89 28.64 -8.80
CA SER A 648 -7.45 28.92 -8.94
C SER A 648 -6.54 28.09 -8.03
N VAL A 649 -7.09 27.09 -7.32
CA VAL A 649 -6.36 26.22 -6.39
C VAL A 649 -6.78 24.76 -6.62
N PHE A 650 -6.03 24.10 -7.50
CA PHE A 650 -6.20 22.72 -7.97
C PHE A 650 -6.68 21.75 -6.89
N ASN A 651 -7.90 21.24 -7.07
CA ASN A 651 -8.57 20.30 -6.16
C ASN A 651 -9.41 19.26 -6.94
N PRO A 652 -8.76 18.47 -7.81
CA PRO A 652 -9.42 17.65 -8.82
C PRO A 652 -10.37 16.63 -8.20
N ILE A 653 -11.41 16.30 -8.97
CA ILE A 653 -12.39 15.27 -8.62
C ILE A 653 -11.69 13.91 -8.36
N ARG A 654 -11.90 13.32 -7.18
CA ARG A 654 -11.38 11.99 -6.81
C ARG A 654 -12.49 10.96 -6.63
N ALA A 655 -12.16 9.69 -6.89
CA ALA A 655 -13.08 8.57 -6.70
C ALA A 655 -13.52 8.40 -5.23
N MET A 656 -12.63 8.72 -4.28
CA MET A 656 -12.93 8.73 -2.84
C MET A 656 -13.89 9.85 -2.39
N ASP A 657 -14.02 10.92 -3.18
CA ASP A 657 -14.89 12.08 -2.89
C ASP A 657 -16.21 11.96 -3.66
N ASN A 658 -16.75 10.73 -3.81
CA ASN A 658 -17.96 10.44 -4.58
C ASN A 658 -17.95 10.92 -6.05
N ASN A 659 -16.78 11.21 -6.62
CA ASN A 659 -16.58 11.84 -7.94
C ASN A 659 -17.12 13.28 -8.03
N VAL A 660 -17.03 14.06 -6.95
CA VAL A 660 -17.09 15.53 -6.97
C VAL A 660 -15.76 16.14 -6.50
N GLN A 661 -15.60 17.46 -6.61
CA GLN A 661 -14.50 18.17 -5.94
C GLN A 661 -14.75 18.17 -4.43
N ALA A 662 -13.68 18.08 -3.64
CA ALA A 662 -13.81 18.02 -2.18
C ALA A 662 -14.32 19.36 -1.61
N ASP A 663 -15.35 19.28 -0.78
CA ASP A 663 -16.01 20.33 -0.01
C ASP A 663 -16.61 19.64 1.22
N PHE A 664 -15.83 19.56 2.29
CA PHE A 664 -16.12 18.68 3.42
C PHE A 664 -17.27 19.19 4.30
N ASP A 665 -17.37 20.51 4.50
CA ASP A 665 -18.41 21.13 5.32
C ASP A 665 -19.63 21.65 4.53
N ASN A 666 -19.58 21.55 3.18
CA ASN A 666 -20.66 21.82 2.23
C ASN A 666 -21.04 23.31 2.13
N ASP A 667 -20.08 24.22 2.29
CA ASP A 667 -20.28 25.66 2.13
C ASP A 667 -20.11 26.20 0.69
N LYS A 668 -19.68 25.32 -0.24
CA LYS A 668 -19.36 25.56 -1.67
C LYS A 668 -17.99 26.18 -1.93
N VAL A 669 -17.13 26.32 -0.93
CA VAL A 669 -15.70 26.58 -1.09
C VAL A 669 -14.96 25.26 -0.92
N GLY A 670 -14.18 24.85 -1.93
CA GLY A 670 -13.53 23.55 -1.87
C GLY A 670 -12.40 23.47 -0.82
N ASP A 671 -12.18 22.28 -0.27
CA ASP A 671 -11.20 21.96 0.78
C ASP A 671 -9.80 22.58 0.58
N ALA A 672 -9.36 22.72 -0.68
CA ALA A 672 -8.04 23.24 -1.01
C ALA A 672 -7.94 24.78 -0.99
N CYS A 673 -9.04 25.50 -1.22
CA CYS A 673 -9.07 26.97 -1.20
C CYS A 673 -9.71 27.54 0.07
N ASP A 674 -10.56 26.77 0.74
CA ASP A 674 -11.21 27.19 1.98
C ASP A 674 -10.17 27.49 3.10
N PRO A 675 -10.25 28.67 3.74
CA PRO A 675 -9.62 28.93 5.03
C PRO A 675 -9.83 27.86 6.10
N CYS A 676 -11.05 27.32 6.26
CA CYS A 676 -11.45 26.49 7.40
C CYS A 676 -12.27 25.22 7.06
N PRO A 677 -11.67 24.19 6.40
CA PRO A 677 -12.34 23.02 5.77
C PRO A 677 -13.12 22.03 6.66
N LEU A 678 -13.57 22.46 7.83
CA LEU A 678 -14.31 21.69 8.84
C LEU A 678 -15.41 22.56 9.50
N THR A 679 -15.71 23.75 8.99
CA THR A 679 -16.64 24.70 9.63
C THR A 679 -17.23 25.66 8.60
N ALA A 680 -18.35 25.23 8.02
CA ALA A 680 -19.02 25.91 6.91
C ALA A 680 -19.23 27.42 7.13
N ASN A 681 -18.93 28.20 6.09
CA ASN A 681 -19.03 29.66 6.04
C ASN A 681 -18.11 30.38 7.04
N SER A 682 -17.01 29.75 7.48
CA SER A 682 -16.07 30.34 8.44
C SER A 682 -14.75 30.75 7.82
N THR A 683 -14.29 31.96 8.13
CA THR A 683 -12.92 32.42 7.88
C THR A 683 -12.03 32.37 9.12
N THR A 684 -12.56 31.87 10.26
CA THR A 684 -11.84 31.77 11.54
C THR A 684 -11.93 30.35 12.08
N CYS A 685 -10.84 29.60 11.98
CA CYS A 685 -10.91 28.16 12.18
C CYS A 685 -10.79 27.80 13.66
N LYS A 686 -11.69 26.93 14.12
CA LYS A 686 -11.56 26.28 15.42
C LYS A 686 -10.49 25.20 15.31
N ALA A 687 -9.66 25.03 16.35
CA ALA A 687 -8.71 23.91 16.38
C ALA A 687 -9.49 22.57 16.38
N PRO A 688 -9.11 21.59 15.54
CA PRO A 688 -9.77 20.27 15.52
C PRO A 688 -9.70 19.57 16.87
N ASP A 689 -10.75 18.86 17.28
CA ASP A 689 -10.66 17.94 18.42
C ASP A 689 -10.07 16.61 17.92
N PRO A 690 -8.88 16.16 18.38
CA PRO A 690 -8.24 14.92 17.93
C PRO A 690 -9.04 13.63 18.18
N ASN A 691 -10.19 13.73 18.85
CA ASN A 691 -11.08 12.62 19.20
C ASN A 691 -12.45 12.72 18.50
N ASP A 692 -12.58 13.54 17.47
CA ASP A 692 -13.78 13.80 16.66
C ASP A 692 -13.27 14.00 15.21
N ARG A 693 -13.04 12.88 14.53
CA ARG A 693 -12.25 12.80 13.28
C ARG A 693 -12.94 13.46 12.10
N ASP A 694 -14.25 13.32 12.01
CA ASP A 694 -15.07 13.86 10.93
C ASP A 694 -15.83 15.14 11.31
N ALA A 695 -15.51 15.72 12.46
CA ALA A 695 -16.00 17.01 12.92
C ALA A 695 -17.53 17.09 13.00
N ASP A 696 -18.21 15.96 13.23
CA ASP A 696 -19.67 15.88 13.34
C ASP A 696 -20.19 16.35 14.72
N GLY A 697 -19.29 16.47 15.71
CA GLY A 697 -19.56 16.91 17.07
C GLY A 697 -19.69 15.76 18.08
N ILE A 698 -19.68 14.51 17.63
CA ILE A 698 -19.61 13.28 18.41
C ILE A 698 -18.15 12.81 18.43
N LYS A 699 -17.72 12.20 19.54
CA LYS A 699 -16.34 11.72 19.67
C LYS A 699 -16.20 10.31 19.11
N ASP A 700 -15.10 10.01 18.41
CA ASP A 700 -14.70 8.71 17.84
C ASP A 700 -15.00 7.49 18.74
N ASN A 701 -14.99 7.66 20.06
CA ASN A 701 -15.23 6.60 21.06
C ASN A 701 -16.69 6.41 21.50
N LYS A 702 -17.61 7.18 20.90
CA LYS A 702 -19.06 7.19 21.10
C LYS A 702 -19.84 7.26 19.78
N ASP A 703 -19.14 7.56 18.70
CA ASP A 703 -19.62 7.73 17.36
C ASP A 703 -19.77 6.37 16.65
N ASN A 704 -20.90 6.17 15.96
CA ASN A 704 -21.16 4.97 15.15
C ASN A 704 -20.61 5.04 13.71
N CYS A 705 -20.14 6.21 13.26
CA CYS A 705 -19.36 6.37 12.03
C CYS A 705 -18.10 7.27 12.17
N PRO A 706 -17.04 6.88 12.95
CA PRO A 706 -15.80 7.66 13.23
C PRO A 706 -14.89 8.13 12.08
N ALA A 707 -15.42 8.33 10.88
CA ALA A 707 -14.75 8.72 9.64
C ALA A 707 -15.72 9.22 8.53
N LYS A 708 -17.02 9.39 8.83
CA LYS A 708 -18.08 9.86 7.92
C LYS A 708 -19.14 10.64 8.73
N ASN A 709 -18.99 11.97 8.72
CA ASN A 709 -19.85 12.95 9.40
C ASN A 709 -21.34 12.56 9.39
N ASN A 710 -21.89 12.22 10.55
CA ASN A 710 -23.29 11.84 10.70
C ASN A 710 -23.89 12.28 12.07
N PRO A 711 -24.08 13.60 12.33
CA PRO A 711 -24.43 14.13 13.66
C PRO A 711 -25.71 13.56 14.30
N ASN A 712 -26.57 12.95 13.48
CA ASN A 712 -27.82 12.31 13.90
C ASN A 712 -27.63 10.85 14.38
N GLN A 713 -26.48 10.24 14.10
CA GLN A 713 -26.09 8.89 14.55
C GLN A 713 -27.13 7.81 14.20
N GLU A 714 -27.68 7.87 12.99
CA GLU A 714 -28.66 6.90 12.49
C GLU A 714 -28.01 5.52 12.36
N ASP A 715 -28.61 4.50 13.00
CA ASP A 715 -28.24 3.08 12.97
C ASP A 715 -29.57 2.30 13.01
N LYS A 716 -29.98 1.83 11.83
CA LYS A 716 -31.32 1.30 11.58
C LYS A 716 -31.49 -0.15 11.98
N ASP A 717 -30.44 -0.96 11.87
CA ASP A 717 -30.47 -2.39 12.19
C ASP A 717 -29.88 -2.74 13.58
N LYS A 718 -29.20 -1.76 14.20
CA LYS A 718 -28.75 -1.72 15.60
C LYS A 718 -27.52 -2.57 15.87
N ASP A 719 -26.60 -2.60 14.92
CA ASP A 719 -25.34 -3.34 15.00
C ASP A 719 -24.18 -2.52 15.61
N GLY A 720 -24.35 -1.20 15.75
CA GLY A 720 -23.34 -0.25 16.25
C GLY A 720 -22.51 0.44 15.18
N VAL A 721 -22.83 0.28 13.90
CA VAL A 721 -22.31 0.99 12.74
C VAL A 721 -23.42 1.88 12.19
N GLY A 722 -23.14 3.15 11.89
CA GLY A 722 -24.19 4.05 11.40
C GLY A 722 -24.52 3.84 9.91
N ASP A 723 -25.78 4.11 9.53
CA ASP A 723 -26.33 3.94 8.17
C ASP A 723 -25.49 4.60 7.06
N VAL A 724 -24.75 5.66 7.40
CA VAL A 724 -23.90 6.44 6.47
C VAL A 724 -22.56 5.74 6.18
N CYS A 725 -22.04 4.97 7.13
CA CYS A 725 -20.78 4.22 7.03
C CYS A 725 -20.93 2.71 6.89
N ASP A 726 -22.14 2.19 7.03
CA ASP A 726 -22.43 0.79 6.84
C ASP A 726 -22.63 0.41 5.35
N ASP A 727 -22.02 -0.71 4.96
CA ASP A 727 -22.19 -1.33 3.64
C ASP A 727 -23.52 -2.13 3.55
N CYS A 728 -24.17 -2.42 4.69
CA CYS A 728 -25.41 -3.20 4.77
C CYS A 728 -26.53 -2.62 5.68
N PRO A 729 -27.03 -1.37 5.49
CA PRO A 729 -27.84 -0.58 6.49
C PRO A 729 -29.24 -1.11 6.89
N ASN A 730 -29.50 -2.40 6.72
CA ASN A 730 -30.73 -3.12 7.04
C ASN A 730 -30.43 -4.58 7.48
N THR A 731 -29.18 -4.97 7.72
CA THR A 731 -28.75 -6.35 8.01
C THR A 731 -27.45 -6.38 8.86
N PRO A 732 -27.54 -6.57 10.20
CA PRO A 732 -26.45 -6.33 11.14
C PRO A 732 -25.11 -7.00 10.80
N ASN A 733 -24.03 -6.21 10.79
CA ASN A 733 -22.65 -6.62 10.49
C ASN A 733 -21.61 -5.95 11.44
N PRO A 734 -21.73 -6.15 12.79
CA PRO A 734 -21.06 -5.32 13.78
C PRO A 734 -19.55 -5.17 13.57
N ASN A 735 -19.03 -3.97 13.85
CA ASN A 735 -17.63 -3.56 13.63
C ASN A 735 -17.25 -3.34 12.16
N GLY A 736 -18.21 -3.00 11.29
CA GLY A 736 -17.95 -2.77 9.86
C GLY A 736 -17.46 -4.04 9.16
N GLN A 737 -18.03 -5.19 9.52
CA GLN A 737 -17.74 -6.44 8.85
C GLN A 737 -18.42 -6.47 7.48
N LYS A 738 -17.92 -7.30 6.56
CA LYS A 738 -18.63 -7.55 5.30
C LYS A 738 -20.05 -8.02 5.59
N CYS A 739 -21.00 -7.50 4.81
CA CYS A 739 -22.36 -7.99 4.71
C CYS A 739 -22.43 -9.53 4.86
N PRO A 740 -23.23 -10.07 5.80
CA PRO A 740 -23.38 -11.50 5.96
C PRO A 740 -23.96 -12.13 4.68
N ALA A 741 -23.43 -13.30 4.29
CA ALA A 741 -23.83 -13.98 3.07
C ALA A 741 -25.34 -14.25 3.03
N LEU A 742 -25.98 -13.89 1.91
CA LEU A 742 -27.43 -13.90 1.77
C LEU A 742 -28.00 -15.31 1.96
N ALA A 743 -28.94 -15.48 2.91
CA ALA A 743 -29.66 -16.73 3.06
C ALA A 743 -30.53 -16.99 1.82
N ALA A 744 -30.25 -18.08 1.11
CA ALA A 744 -30.78 -18.34 -0.22
C ALA A 744 -31.40 -19.74 -0.36
N ASN A 745 -32.11 -19.95 -1.47
CA ASN A 745 -32.54 -21.27 -1.94
C ASN A 745 -32.15 -21.46 -3.41
N ILE A 746 -32.11 -22.71 -3.88
CA ILE A 746 -31.67 -23.04 -5.24
C ILE A 746 -32.57 -22.39 -6.31
N TYR A 747 -33.88 -22.29 -6.10
CA TYR A 747 -34.81 -21.74 -7.08
C TYR A 747 -34.55 -20.25 -7.35
N ASP A 748 -34.25 -19.45 -6.33
CA ASP A 748 -33.97 -18.02 -6.50
C ASP A 748 -32.66 -17.75 -7.25
N ILE A 749 -31.68 -18.67 -7.15
CA ILE A 749 -30.45 -18.67 -7.96
C ILE A 749 -30.78 -19.07 -9.41
N LYS A 750 -31.45 -20.21 -9.61
CA LYS A 750 -31.77 -20.73 -10.96
C LYS A 750 -32.74 -19.85 -11.74
N THR A 751 -33.62 -19.10 -11.06
CA THR A 751 -34.53 -18.12 -11.69
C THR A 751 -33.91 -16.73 -11.86
N GLY A 752 -32.66 -16.52 -11.45
CA GLY A 752 -31.93 -15.27 -11.64
C GLY A 752 -32.36 -14.11 -10.73
N LYS A 753 -33.10 -14.38 -9.64
CA LYS A 753 -33.38 -13.36 -8.60
C LYS A 753 -32.11 -13.02 -7.83
N ILE A 754 -31.24 -14.01 -7.62
CA ILE A 754 -29.89 -13.83 -7.09
C ILE A 754 -28.92 -13.80 -8.28
N LYS A 755 -28.08 -12.77 -8.34
CA LYS A 755 -27.11 -12.54 -9.42
C LYS A 755 -25.82 -13.32 -9.19
N GLU A 756 -25.07 -13.54 -10.26
CA GLU A 756 -23.67 -14.00 -10.16
C GLU A 756 -22.81 -13.04 -9.33
N ASP A 757 -21.70 -13.56 -8.79
CA ASP A 757 -20.80 -12.93 -7.82
C ASP A 757 -21.44 -12.51 -6.47
N THR A 758 -22.68 -12.91 -6.19
CA THR A 758 -23.30 -12.82 -4.85
C THR A 758 -22.80 -13.96 -3.95
N GLU A 759 -22.34 -13.67 -2.72
CA GLU A 759 -22.09 -14.69 -1.70
C GLU A 759 -23.40 -15.09 -1.01
N VAL A 760 -23.69 -16.39 -0.98
CA VAL A 760 -24.94 -16.95 -0.46
C VAL A 760 -24.69 -18.09 0.51
N THR A 761 -25.59 -18.27 1.46
CA THR A 761 -25.68 -19.48 2.30
C THR A 761 -26.90 -20.30 1.88
N LEU A 762 -26.66 -21.53 1.42
CA LEU A 762 -27.68 -22.52 1.15
C LEU A 762 -27.73 -23.53 2.30
N THR A 763 -28.84 -23.59 3.03
CA THR A 763 -28.99 -24.41 4.25
C THR A 763 -29.69 -25.74 3.96
N ASN A 764 -29.22 -26.83 4.57
CA ASN A 764 -29.87 -28.16 4.58
C ASN A 764 -30.19 -28.77 3.19
N GLN A 765 -29.30 -28.60 2.22
CA GLN A 765 -29.45 -29.10 0.86
C GLN A 765 -29.07 -30.58 0.76
N LEU A 766 -29.87 -31.41 0.07
CA LEU A 766 -29.56 -32.83 -0.11
C LEU A 766 -28.47 -33.00 -1.17
N VAL A 767 -27.40 -33.71 -0.83
CA VAL A 767 -26.39 -34.15 -1.82
C VAL A 767 -26.96 -35.31 -2.62
N THR A 768 -27.10 -35.14 -3.93
CA THR A 768 -27.57 -36.18 -4.86
C THR A 768 -26.43 -36.85 -5.63
N ALA A 769 -25.31 -36.15 -5.82
CA ALA A 769 -24.07 -36.71 -6.36
C ALA A 769 -22.83 -36.07 -5.71
N ALA A 770 -21.73 -36.82 -5.61
CA ALA A 770 -20.46 -36.38 -5.04
C ALA A 770 -19.31 -37.09 -5.77
N ASP A 771 -18.19 -36.41 -6.04
CA ASP A 771 -17.06 -37.06 -6.71
C ASP A 771 -16.11 -37.72 -5.71
N ALA A 772 -15.40 -38.76 -6.17
CA ALA A 772 -14.45 -39.50 -5.34
C ALA A 772 -13.31 -38.62 -4.79
N ARG A 773 -12.97 -37.53 -5.48
CA ARG A 773 -11.96 -36.53 -5.05
C ARG A 773 -12.50 -35.50 -4.06
N GLN A 774 -13.81 -35.48 -3.81
CA GLN A 774 -14.47 -34.55 -2.89
C GLN A 774 -14.29 -33.07 -3.28
N ILE A 775 -14.15 -32.76 -4.57
CA ILE A 775 -14.03 -31.39 -5.11
C ILE A 775 -15.28 -30.93 -5.87
N ARG A 776 -16.26 -31.82 -6.10
CA ARG A 776 -17.53 -31.55 -6.79
C ARG A 776 -18.71 -32.18 -6.04
N ALA A 777 -19.86 -31.52 -6.07
CA ALA A 777 -21.13 -32.10 -5.65
C ALA A 777 -22.28 -31.62 -6.56
N ILE A 778 -23.37 -32.39 -6.56
CA ILE A 778 -24.69 -31.92 -6.96
C ILE A 778 -25.55 -31.91 -5.71
N ILE A 779 -26.24 -30.80 -5.50
CA ILE A 779 -27.29 -30.67 -4.48
C ILE A 779 -28.66 -30.52 -5.15
N GLN A 780 -29.70 -31.00 -4.49
CA GLN A 780 -31.08 -30.88 -4.97
C GLN A 780 -32.08 -30.70 -3.81
N VAL A 781 -33.09 -29.85 -3.99
CA VAL A 781 -34.27 -29.79 -3.12
C VAL A 781 -35.29 -30.84 -3.58
N LYS A 782 -35.88 -31.60 -2.67
CA LYS A 782 -36.91 -32.61 -3.01
C LYS A 782 -38.26 -32.38 -2.33
N GLN A 783 -39.28 -33.09 -2.80
CA GLN A 783 -40.62 -33.04 -2.20
C GLN A 783 -40.56 -33.39 -0.70
N GLY A 784 -41.06 -32.48 0.13
CA GLY A 784 -41.00 -32.56 1.60
C GLY A 784 -39.96 -31.64 2.23
N ASP A 785 -38.99 -31.14 1.46
CA ASP A 785 -38.02 -30.15 1.94
C ASP A 785 -38.65 -28.75 2.05
N PRO A 786 -38.27 -27.94 3.05
CA PRO A 786 -38.68 -26.53 3.12
C PRO A 786 -38.29 -25.76 1.85
N GLY A 787 -39.25 -25.05 1.25
CA GLY A 787 -39.03 -24.26 0.04
C GLY A 787 -39.05 -25.05 -1.28
N TYR A 788 -39.38 -26.35 -1.27
CA TYR A 788 -39.58 -27.12 -2.50
C TYR A 788 -40.72 -26.54 -3.37
N ASN A 789 -40.39 -26.16 -4.60
CA ASN A 789 -41.31 -25.54 -5.55
C ASN A 789 -41.39 -26.32 -6.88
N GLY A 790 -41.49 -27.65 -6.78
CA GLY A 790 -41.47 -28.56 -7.93
C GLY A 790 -40.05 -28.96 -8.36
N THR A 791 -39.97 -29.90 -9.31
CA THR A 791 -38.69 -30.53 -9.68
C THR A 791 -37.85 -29.70 -10.63
N ASP A 792 -38.49 -28.88 -11.47
CA ASP A 792 -37.83 -27.92 -12.35
C ASP A 792 -37.03 -26.90 -11.52
N ASN A 793 -35.78 -26.67 -11.89
CA ASN A 793 -34.81 -25.81 -11.21
C ASN A 793 -34.48 -26.22 -9.75
N SER A 794 -34.76 -27.46 -9.36
CA SER A 794 -34.52 -27.93 -7.98
C SER A 794 -33.06 -28.29 -7.66
N GLY A 795 -32.19 -28.41 -8.67
CA GLY A 795 -30.79 -28.85 -8.52
C GLY A 795 -29.74 -27.76 -8.76
N LEU A 796 -28.55 -27.87 -8.16
CA LEU A 796 -27.43 -26.94 -8.35
C LEU A 796 -26.07 -27.66 -8.27
N PHE A 797 -25.08 -27.18 -9.03
CA PHE A 797 -23.71 -27.69 -8.98
C PHE A 797 -22.90 -26.98 -7.88
N VAL A 798 -21.99 -27.69 -7.25
CA VAL A 798 -21.06 -27.15 -6.25
C VAL A 798 -19.63 -27.51 -6.64
N TYR A 799 -18.77 -26.50 -6.73
CA TYR A 799 -17.35 -26.65 -7.02
C TYR A 799 -16.50 -26.22 -5.82
N LEU A 800 -15.87 -27.20 -5.16
CA LEU A 800 -15.08 -27.01 -3.94
C LEU A 800 -13.56 -26.91 -4.20
N GLY A 801 -13.13 -26.97 -5.46
CA GLY A 801 -11.74 -27.15 -5.92
C GLY A 801 -10.65 -26.67 -4.95
N ASP A 802 -10.52 -25.36 -4.77
CA ASP A 802 -9.44 -24.77 -3.96
C ASP A 802 -9.63 -24.99 -2.44
N ALA A 803 -10.88 -24.98 -1.95
CA ALA A 803 -11.19 -25.14 -0.52
C ALA A 803 -10.88 -26.55 0.01
N LYS A 804 -10.92 -27.56 -0.85
CA LYS A 804 -10.54 -28.94 -0.50
C LYS A 804 -9.04 -29.19 -0.62
N LEU A 805 -8.33 -28.45 -1.47
CA LEU A 805 -6.87 -28.47 -1.54
C LEU A 805 -6.21 -27.89 -0.27
N THR A 806 -6.91 -27.08 0.52
CA THR A 806 -6.44 -26.61 1.85
C THR A 806 -6.74 -27.58 3.00
N GLY A 807 -7.45 -28.70 2.75
CA GLY A 807 -7.67 -29.77 3.73
C GLY A 807 -8.66 -29.48 4.86
N THR A 808 -9.39 -28.36 4.81
CA THR A 808 -10.24 -27.85 5.91
C THR A 808 -11.70 -28.26 5.84
N MET A 809 -12.20 -28.73 4.69
CA MET A 809 -13.62 -29.03 4.49
C MET A 809 -14.00 -30.48 4.83
N PRO A 810 -15.20 -30.72 5.41
CA PRO A 810 -15.70 -32.06 5.74
C PRO A 810 -15.89 -32.96 4.50
N THR A 811 -15.96 -34.28 4.71
CA THR A 811 -16.34 -35.25 3.66
C THR A 811 -17.85 -35.35 3.51
N TYR A 812 -18.33 -35.60 2.30
CA TYR A 812 -19.74 -35.67 1.94
C TYR A 812 -19.99 -36.76 0.87
N LYS A 813 -21.17 -37.35 0.87
CA LYS A 813 -21.64 -38.36 -0.09
C LYS A 813 -23.12 -38.12 -0.44
N ALA A 814 -23.61 -38.82 -1.47
CA ALA A 814 -25.05 -38.83 -1.77
C ALA A 814 -25.87 -39.34 -0.57
N GLY A 815 -26.98 -38.66 -0.28
CA GLY A 815 -27.83 -38.93 0.90
C GLY A 815 -27.43 -38.19 2.18
N ASP A 816 -26.34 -37.40 2.16
CA ASP A 816 -26.02 -36.43 3.22
C ASP A 816 -26.76 -35.09 2.99
N ARG A 817 -26.96 -34.32 4.06
CA ARG A 817 -27.42 -32.92 4.00
C ARG A 817 -26.24 -31.98 4.21
N ILE A 818 -26.19 -30.88 3.47
CA ILE A 818 -25.15 -29.85 3.62
C ILE A 818 -25.73 -28.45 3.81
N THR A 819 -25.07 -27.67 4.65
CA THR A 819 -25.19 -26.21 4.65
C THR A 819 -23.89 -25.64 4.12
N ILE A 820 -23.96 -24.78 3.11
CA ILE A 820 -22.78 -24.32 2.37
C ILE A 820 -22.88 -22.82 2.08
N THR A 821 -21.77 -22.12 2.29
CA THR A 821 -21.61 -20.70 2.00
C THR A 821 -20.53 -20.51 0.94
N GLY A 822 -20.84 -19.73 -0.09
CA GLY A 822 -19.95 -19.46 -1.22
C GLY A 822 -20.61 -18.59 -2.28
N PHE A 823 -19.90 -18.36 -3.38
CA PHE A 823 -20.31 -17.41 -4.42
C PHE A 823 -21.10 -18.09 -5.55
N VAL A 824 -22.21 -17.47 -5.94
CA VAL A 824 -22.94 -17.81 -7.18
C VAL A 824 -22.08 -17.46 -8.39
N SER A 825 -21.90 -18.37 -9.33
CA SER A 825 -21.21 -18.10 -10.60
C SER A 825 -21.69 -19.02 -11.71
N ALA A 826 -21.50 -18.62 -12.96
CA ALA A 826 -21.63 -19.49 -14.12
C ALA A 826 -20.26 -20.00 -14.59
N TYR A 827 -20.12 -21.32 -14.78
CA TYR A 827 -18.99 -21.90 -15.49
C TYR A 827 -19.49 -22.51 -16.80
N ASN A 828 -19.14 -21.89 -17.92
CA ASN A 828 -19.54 -22.28 -19.28
C ASN A 828 -21.06 -22.35 -19.51
N GLY A 829 -21.82 -21.53 -18.78
CA GLY A 829 -23.28 -21.47 -18.83
C GLY A 829 -24.00 -22.35 -17.80
N GLN A 830 -23.28 -23.18 -17.03
CA GLN A 830 -23.83 -23.91 -15.89
C GLN A 830 -23.73 -23.07 -14.61
N LEU A 831 -24.85 -22.85 -13.92
CA LEU A 831 -24.86 -22.17 -12.62
C LEU A 831 -24.35 -23.09 -11.51
N GLN A 832 -23.46 -22.57 -10.67
CA GLN A 832 -22.80 -23.27 -9.58
C GLN A 832 -22.57 -22.37 -8.35
N ILE A 833 -22.31 -23.00 -7.20
CA ILE A 833 -21.63 -22.35 -6.06
C ILE A 833 -20.13 -22.66 -6.12
N ASN A 834 -19.27 -21.66 -5.99
CA ASN A 834 -17.81 -21.81 -5.89
C ASN A 834 -17.22 -20.93 -4.78
N LYS A 835 -15.88 -20.87 -4.66
CA LYS A 835 -15.16 -20.08 -3.63
C LYS A 835 -15.71 -20.32 -2.21
N ILE A 836 -15.90 -21.60 -1.85
CA ILE A 836 -16.60 -22.00 -0.63
C ILE A 836 -15.89 -21.45 0.62
N SER A 837 -16.57 -20.59 1.36
CA SER A 837 -16.08 -19.95 2.59
C SER A 837 -16.40 -20.77 3.84
N ALA A 838 -17.54 -21.47 3.86
CA ALA A 838 -17.93 -22.38 4.93
C ALA A 838 -18.76 -23.57 4.41
N MET A 839 -18.62 -24.73 5.06
CA MET A 839 -19.44 -25.91 4.79
C MET A 839 -19.61 -26.75 6.05
N THR A 840 -20.86 -27.13 6.36
CA THR A 840 -21.18 -28.16 7.35
C THR A 840 -21.92 -29.31 6.68
N VAL A 841 -21.58 -30.53 7.07
CA VAL A 841 -22.22 -31.77 6.59
C VAL A 841 -22.96 -32.40 7.76
N THR A 842 -24.22 -32.75 7.55
CA THR A 842 -24.99 -33.66 8.39
C THR A 842 -25.03 -35.01 7.68
N PRO A 843 -24.21 -36.00 8.11
CA PRO A 843 -24.14 -37.29 7.44
C PRO A 843 -25.48 -38.03 7.48
N GLY A 844 -25.83 -38.69 6.39
CA GLY A 844 -27.10 -39.36 6.23
C GLY A 844 -27.05 -40.60 5.34
N THR A 845 -28.23 -41.19 5.17
CA THR A 845 -28.56 -42.22 4.17
C THR A 845 -29.92 -41.88 3.57
N GLU A 846 -30.17 -40.58 3.37
CA GLU A 846 -31.50 -40.11 3.00
C GLU A 846 -31.82 -40.50 1.55
N ALA A 847 -33.04 -41.02 1.34
CA ALA A 847 -33.50 -41.41 0.02
C ALA A 847 -33.47 -40.23 -0.97
N LEU A 848 -32.81 -40.46 -2.11
CA LEU A 848 -32.70 -39.50 -3.20
C LEU A 848 -34.08 -39.19 -3.83
N PRO A 849 -34.27 -38.01 -4.45
CA PRO A 849 -35.50 -37.70 -5.17
C PRO A 849 -35.79 -38.72 -6.28
N ALA A 850 -37.07 -39.01 -6.49
CA ALA A 850 -37.50 -39.84 -7.60
C ALA A 850 -37.10 -39.17 -8.94
N PRO A 851 -36.55 -39.94 -9.90
CA PRO A 851 -36.00 -39.37 -11.13
C PRO A 851 -37.10 -38.82 -12.05
N VAL A 852 -36.87 -37.65 -12.65
CA VAL A 852 -37.79 -37.09 -13.66
C VAL A 852 -37.71 -37.91 -14.95
N VAL A 853 -38.82 -38.50 -15.35
CA VAL A 853 -38.91 -39.31 -16.57
C VAL A 853 -38.92 -38.39 -17.80
N VAL A 854 -37.96 -38.57 -18.70
CA VAL A 854 -37.73 -37.76 -19.91
C VAL A 854 -37.42 -38.64 -21.13
N LYS A 855 -37.57 -38.09 -22.33
CA LYS A 855 -37.05 -38.68 -23.58
C LYS A 855 -35.77 -37.96 -23.98
N VAL A 856 -34.97 -38.56 -24.87
CA VAL A 856 -33.78 -37.89 -25.45
C VAL A 856 -34.12 -36.51 -26.01
N ALA A 857 -35.24 -36.40 -26.74
CA ALA A 857 -35.71 -35.15 -27.32
C ALA A 857 -35.99 -34.01 -26.31
N ASP A 858 -36.23 -34.32 -25.03
CA ASP A 858 -36.48 -33.33 -23.97
C ASP A 858 -35.18 -32.67 -23.45
N VAL A 859 -34.03 -33.32 -23.64
CA VAL A 859 -32.79 -33.01 -22.90
C VAL A 859 -31.51 -33.00 -23.74
N TYR A 860 -31.54 -33.48 -25.00
CA TYR A 860 -30.37 -33.43 -25.90
C TYR A 860 -29.94 -31.99 -26.27
N ASP A 861 -30.89 -31.06 -26.41
CA ASP A 861 -30.59 -29.66 -26.66
C ASP A 861 -30.53 -28.90 -25.33
N LYS A 862 -29.29 -28.62 -24.91
CA LYS A 862 -28.98 -27.80 -23.73
C LYS A 862 -29.58 -26.39 -23.75
N ASN A 863 -30.03 -25.89 -24.90
CA ASN A 863 -30.69 -24.59 -25.00
C ASN A 863 -32.20 -24.65 -24.72
N SER A 864 -32.80 -25.83 -24.79
CA SER A 864 -34.23 -26.03 -24.56
C SER A 864 -34.62 -25.67 -23.12
N THR A 865 -35.84 -25.16 -22.94
CA THR A 865 -36.37 -24.77 -21.62
C THR A 865 -36.36 -25.95 -20.65
N LYS A 866 -36.62 -27.16 -21.13
CA LYS A 866 -36.71 -28.38 -20.32
C LYS A 866 -35.34 -28.93 -19.93
N ALA A 867 -34.34 -28.90 -20.81
CA ALA A 867 -32.95 -29.23 -20.44
C ALA A 867 -32.40 -28.26 -19.38
N LYS A 868 -32.67 -26.95 -19.52
CA LYS A 868 -32.27 -25.92 -18.54
C LYS A 868 -32.95 -26.11 -17.20
N ALA A 869 -34.27 -26.36 -17.21
CA ALA A 869 -35.03 -26.62 -15.98
C ALA A 869 -34.59 -27.91 -15.27
N LEU A 870 -34.02 -28.89 -15.97
CA LEU A 870 -33.53 -30.15 -15.39
C LEU A 870 -31.99 -30.17 -15.21
N GLU A 871 -31.32 -29.03 -15.32
CA GLU A 871 -29.88 -28.92 -14.99
C GLU A 871 -29.66 -29.29 -13.52
N CYS A 872 -28.72 -30.21 -13.25
CA CYS A 872 -28.42 -30.74 -11.92
C CYS A 872 -29.57 -31.49 -11.21
N VAL A 873 -30.61 -31.91 -11.95
CA VAL A 873 -31.74 -32.70 -11.43
C VAL A 873 -31.54 -34.20 -11.75
N ILE A 874 -31.95 -35.10 -10.85
CA ILE A 874 -31.99 -36.54 -11.17
C ILE A 874 -33.09 -36.82 -12.22
N VAL A 875 -32.70 -37.43 -13.34
CA VAL A 875 -33.58 -37.79 -14.45
C VAL A 875 -33.54 -39.29 -14.76
N LYS A 876 -34.54 -39.76 -15.51
CA LYS A 876 -34.62 -41.09 -16.12
C LYS A 876 -34.93 -40.91 -17.61
N VAL A 877 -33.94 -41.13 -18.47
CA VAL A 877 -34.11 -41.06 -19.93
C VAL A 877 -34.65 -42.39 -20.44
N GLU A 878 -35.86 -42.39 -21.00
CA GLU A 878 -36.51 -43.59 -21.55
C GLU A 878 -36.35 -43.69 -23.06
N ASN A 879 -36.52 -44.91 -23.58
CA ASN A 879 -36.43 -45.25 -25.01
C ASN A 879 -35.13 -44.76 -25.65
N VAL A 880 -34.02 -45.29 -25.16
CA VAL A 880 -32.66 -44.99 -25.61
C VAL A 880 -32.01 -46.19 -26.28
N GLU A 881 -31.22 -45.93 -27.31
CA GLU A 881 -30.27 -46.87 -27.93
C GLU A 881 -28.89 -46.21 -27.96
N VAL A 882 -27.82 -46.95 -27.66
CA VAL A 882 -26.44 -46.44 -27.77
C VAL A 882 -26.08 -46.28 -29.24
N THR A 883 -25.93 -45.04 -29.69
CA THR A 883 -25.59 -44.69 -31.09
C THR A 883 -24.11 -44.40 -31.31
N SER A 884 -23.36 -44.09 -30.24
CA SER A 884 -21.89 -44.17 -30.27
C SER A 884 -21.37 -44.64 -28.92
N ALA A 885 -20.52 -45.67 -28.91
CA ALA A 885 -19.88 -46.18 -27.70
C ALA A 885 -18.66 -45.34 -27.26
N ASN A 886 -18.19 -44.43 -28.11
CA ASN A 886 -17.17 -43.42 -27.81
C ASN A 886 -17.30 -42.31 -28.88
N PRO A 887 -17.98 -41.18 -28.58
CA PRO A 887 -18.26 -40.12 -29.54
C PRO A 887 -17.05 -39.22 -29.83
N ASP A 888 -15.96 -39.32 -29.05
CA ASP A 888 -14.75 -38.48 -29.17
C ASP A 888 -13.52 -39.23 -29.73
N GLY A 889 -13.70 -40.52 -30.10
CA GLY A 889 -12.68 -41.34 -30.73
C GLY A 889 -11.44 -41.52 -29.86
N SER A 890 -10.26 -41.19 -30.39
CA SER A 890 -8.98 -41.43 -29.74
C SER A 890 -8.73 -40.62 -28.46
N SER A 891 -9.59 -39.65 -28.13
CA SER A 891 -9.51 -38.87 -26.89
C SER A 891 -10.09 -39.60 -25.68
N ASP A 892 -10.99 -40.57 -25.92
CA ASP A 892 -11.58 -41.53 -24.96
C ASP A 892 -11.74 -41.03 -23.51
N TYR A 893 -12.71 -40.13 -23.31
CA TYR A 893 -13.07 -39.59 -21.99
C TYR A 893 -14.13 -40.41 -21.24
N GLY A 894 -14.40 -41.66 -21.65
CA GLY A 894 -15.47 -42.49 -21.06
C GLY A 894 -16.90 -42.14 -21.51
N GLU A 895 -17.08 -41.05 -22.28
CA GLU A 895 -18.38 -40.67 -22.83
C GLU A 895 -18.98 -41.74 -23.75
N PHE A 896 -20.31 -41.89 -23.69
CA PHE A 896 -21.10 -42.58 -24.73
C PHE A 896 -22.31 -41.74 -25.15
N ALA A 897 -22.79 -41.96 -26.36
CA ALA A 897 -23.92 -41.22 -26.91
C ALA A 897 -25.14 -42.14 -27.08
N VAL A 898 -26.30 -41.68 -26.61
CA VAL A 898 -27.60 -42.36 -26.75
C VAL A 898 -28.57 -41.51 -27.57
N SER A 899 -29.34 -42.14 -28.45
CA SER A 899 -30.43 -41.49 -29.19
C SER A 899 -31.76 -42.21 -28.98
N ASP A 900 -32.85 -41.55 -29.33
CA ASP A 900 -34.14 -42.23 -29.49
C ASP A 900 -34.04 -43.21 -30.69
N PRO A 901 -34.43 -44.49 -30.56
CA PRO A 901 -34.43 -45.45 -31.67
C PRO A 901 -35.18 -44.97 -32.92
N THR A 902 -36.15 -44.05 -32.75
CA THR A 902 -36.96 -43.46 -33.82
C THR A 902 -36.40 -42.16 -34.39
N ASP A 903 -35.46 -41.49 -33.70
CA ASP A 903 -34.78 -40.28 -34.17
C ASP A 903 -33.29 -40.30 -33.80
N LYS A 904 -32.52 -41.07 -34.56
CA LYS A 904 -31.07 -41.22 -34.39
C LYS A 904 -30.26 -39.96 -34.77
N THR A 905 -30.91 -38.88 -35.20
CA THR A 905 -30.22 -37.60 -35.50
C THR A 905 -29.94 -36.77 -34.24
N LYS A 906 -30.62 -37.09 -33.12
CA LYS A 906 -30.48 -36.41 -31.84
C LYS A 906 -29.81 -37.34 -30.83
N ALA A 907 -28.51 -37.17 -30.66
CA ALA A 907 -27.73 -37.93 -29.69
C ALA A 907 -27.47 -37.10 -28.43
N LEU A 908 -27.86 -37.63 -27.29
CA LEU A 908 -27.48 -37.15 -25.96
C LEU A 908 -26.14 -37.77 -25.58
N ARG A 909 -25.15 -36.93 -25.23
CA ARG A 909 -23.90 -37.37 -24.61
C ARG A 909 -24.14 -37.70 -23.14
N VAL A 910 -23.58 -38.82 -22.70
CA VAL A 910 -23.55 -39.29 -21.31
C VAL A 910 -22.09 -39.38 -20.91
N ASP A 911 -21.73 -38.69 -19.83
CA ASP A 911 -20.38 -38.57 -19.27
C ASP A 911 -20.41 -39.13 -17.83
N ASP A 912 -19.33 -39.77 -17.38
CA ASP A 912 -19.22 -40.40 -16.06
C ASP A 912 -18.59 -39.48 -14.97
N MET A 913 -18.42 -38.18 -15.28
CA MET A 913 -17.86 -36.98 -14.59
C MET A 913 -17.52 -37.01 -13.08
N PHE A 914 -18.17 -37.86 -12.30
CA PHE A 914 -17.98 -38.09 -10.86
C PHE A 914 -17.06 -39.30 -10.55
N ASP A 915 -16.86 -40.23 -11.49
CA ASP A 915 -15.92 -41.36 -11.36
C ASP A 915 -14.52 -41.03 -11.92
N SER A 916 -13.81 -40.15 -11.24
CA SER A 916 -12.41 -39.87 -11.57
C SER A 916 -11.42 -40.69 -10.71
N SER A 917 -11.50 -42.02 -10.76
CA SER A 917 -10.40 -42.89 -10.30
C SER A 917 -10.17 -44.12 -11.19
N ALA A 918 -9.37 -43.92 -12.24
CA ALA A 918 -8.52 -44.91 -12.92
C ALA A 918 -8.73 -46.42 -12.60
N TYR A 919 -9.19 -47.15 -13.62
CA TYR A 919 -9.05 -48.61 -13.77
C TYR A 919 -9.49 -49.47 -12.58
N THR A 920 -10.79 -49.61 -12.38
CA THR A 920 -11.46 -50.91 -12.11
C THR A 920 -12.97 -50.70 -12.25
N GLY A 921 -13.63 -51.50 -13.09
CA GLY A 921 -14.95 -51.12 -13.61
C GLY A 921 -16.13 -51.37 -12.67
N SER A 922 -17.18 -50.55 -12.81
CA SER A 922 -18.59 -50.91 -12.55
C SER A 922 -19.58 -49.80 -12.93
N VAL A 923 -19.95 -49.67 -14.21
CA VAL A 923 -21.18 -48.96 -14.60
C VAL A 923 -22.34 -49.95 -14.50
N TRP A 924 -23.06 -49.97 -13.38
CA TRP A 924 -24.27 -50.78 -13.22
C TRP A 924 -25.51 -50.00 -13.67
N CYS A 925 -25.94 -50.24 -14.91
CA CYS A 925 -27.34 -50.05 -15.28
C CYS A 925 -28.17 -51.09 -14.52
N SER A 926 -29.05 -50.67 -13.61
CA SER A 926 -29.95 -51.61 -12.91
C SER A 926 -31.09 -52.05 -13.82
N TRP A 927 -31.15 -53.36 -14.10
CA TRP A 927 -32.31 -54.00 -14.72
C TRP A 927 -33.28 -54.45 -13.61
N SER A 928 -34.58 -54.15 -13.78
CA SER A 928 -35.60 -54.51 -12.79
C SER A 928 -35.97 -56.00 -12.90
N GLY A 929 -35.23 -56.84 -12.18
CA GLY A 929 -35.46 -58.28 -12.06
C GLY A 929 -35.26 -58.80 -10.62
N THR A 930 -36.24 -58.54 -9.75
CA THR A 930 -36.48 -59.15 -8.41
C THR A 930 -35.31 -59.39 -7.45
N ALA A 931 -35.35 -58.61 -6.34
CA ALA A 931 -34.90 -58.92 -4.96
C ALA A 931 -33.39 -58.94 -4.60
N GLY A 932 -33.05 -58.25 -3.50
CA GLY A 932 -31.78 -58.37 -2.77
C GLY A 932 -31.14 -57.02 -2.39
N ASP A 933 -30.80 -56.82 -1.11
CA ASP A 933 -30.24 -55.59 -0.53
C ASP A 933 -28.69 -55.48 -0.62
N ASP A 934 -28.16 -54.36 -0.10
CA ASP A 934 -26.79 -54.05 0.35
C ASP A 934 -25.72 -53.51 -0.64
N SER A 935 -24.67 -52.89 -0.08
CA SER A 935 -23.99 -51.68 -0.62
C SER A 935 -22.42 -51.68 -0.61
N TYR A 936 -21.82 -50.73 -1.36
CA TYR A 936 -20.44 -50.14 -1.27
C TYR A 936 -19.28 -50.66 -2.19
N CYS A 937 -18.15 -49.91 -2.26
CA CYS A 937 -17.34 -49.60 -3.48
C CYS A 937 -15.78 -49.77 -3.42
N TYR A 938 -15.06 -49.40 -4.53
CA TYR A 938 -13.58 -49.20 -4.77
C TYR A 938 -12.66 -50.43 -5.07
N GLY A 939 -11.54 -50.39 -5.85
CA GLY A 939 -10.93 -49.38 -6.77
C GLY A 939 -9.39 -49.56 -7.09
N THR A 940 -8.83 -48.90 -8.14
CA THR A 940 -7.38 -48.53 -8.46
C THR A 940 -6.39 -49.57 -9.13
N ASP A 941 -5.29 -49.26 -9.88
CA ASP A 941 -4.70 -48.02 -10.49
C ASP A 941 -3.59 -48.23 -11.62
N LYS A 942 -3.54 -47.30 -12.61
CA LYS A 942 -2.43 -46.61 -13.39
C LYS A 942 -1.14 -47.21 -14.12
N CYS A 943 -0.94 -46.66 -15.34
CA CYS A 943 0.29 -46.07 -16.00
C CYS A 943 1.47 -46.86 -16.65
N GLN A 944 1.78 -46.57 -17.93
CA GLN A 944 3.05 -45.98 -18.49
C GLN A 944 3.29 -46.22 -20.02
N CYS A 945 4.14 -45.40 -20.65
CA CYS A 945 4.77 -45.64 -21.97
C CYS A 945 6.24 -45.17 -21.91
N PRO A 946 7.23 -45.96 -22.40
CA PRO A 946 8.05 -45.52 -23.54
C PRO A 946 8.59 -46.66 -24.45
N GLN A 947 9.59 -46.36 -25.30
CA GLN A 947 9.92 -47.02 -26.58
C GLN A 947 10.73 -48.36 -26.56
N ALA A 948 10.51 -49.14 -27.64
CA ALA A 948 11.46 -49.92 -28.47
C ALA A 948 12.49 -50.94 -27.88
N THR A 949 12.27 -52.21 -28.25
CA THR A 949 13.23 -53.28 -28.67
C THR A 949 14.34 -53.83 -27.74
N CYS A 950 14.12 -55.09 -27.32
CA CYS A 950 15.01 -56.26 -27.37
C CYS A 950 16.26 -56.46 -26.46
N ALA A 951 16.33 -57.71 -25.97
CA ALA A 951 17.49 -58.55 -25.63
C ALA A 951 17.77 -58.86 -24.13
N LYS A 952 18.34 -60.06 -23.90
CA LYS A 952 18.41 -60.77 -22.60
C LYS A 952 19.74 -60.57 -21.87
N GLY A 953 19.68 -60.67 -20.54
CA GLY A 953 20.60 -61.54 -19.78
C GLY A 953 21.40 -60.90 -18.66
N THR A 954 21.11 -61.28 -17.41
CA THR A 954 21.96 -61.06 -16.22
C THR A 954 21.93 -62.30 -15.33
N ALA A 955 23.07 -62.61 -14.71
CA ALA A 955 23.20 -63.65 -13.69
C ALA A 955 23.59 -63.02 -12.33
N ASP A 956 23.12 -63.64 -11.24
CA ASP A 956 23.56 -63.48 -9.84
C ASP A 956 23.49 -62.08 -9.16
N ALA A 957 23.09 -61.94 -7.87
CA ALA A 957 22.62 -62.92 -6.88
C ALA A 957 21.88 -62.27 -5.68
N ARG A 958 21.09 -63.10 -4.95
CA ARG A 958 20.53 -62.96 -3.57
C ARG A 958 19.31 -61.99 -3.40
N CYS A 959 18.09 -62.43 -3.01
CA CYS A 959 17.56 -63.20 -1.86
C CYS A 959 17.22 -62.30 -0.65
N TYR A 960 16.06 -62.30 0.06
CA TYR A 960 14.75 -63.05 0.14
C TYR A 960 13.72 -62.07 0.85
N PRO A 961 12.40 -62.33 1.07
CA PRO A 961 11.36 -63.00 0.27
C PRO A 961 9.90 -62.42 0.36
N GLN A 962 9.04 -62.89 -0.57
CA GLN A 962 7.59 -63.26 -0.45
C GLN A 962 6.52 -62.29 0.14
N GLY A 963 5.35 -62.11 -0.51
CA GLY A 963 4.96 -62.57 -1.86
C GLY A 963 3.46 -62.49 -2.20
N GLY A 964 3.14 -62.73 -3.48
CA GLY A 964 1.87 -63.36 -3.88
C GLY A 964 0.73 -62.49 -4.42
N ALA A 965 0.83 -62.04 -5.67
CA ALA A 965 -0.31 -62.01 -6.62
C ALA A 965 0.20 -61.96 -8.06
N ALA A 966 -0.47 -62.63 -8.98
CA ALA A 966 -0.02 -62.79 -10.37
C ALA A 966 -0.62 -61.74 -11.32
N ALA A 967 0.12 -61.43 -12.39
CA ALA A 967 -0.42 -60.82 -13.60
C ALA A 967 -0.59 -61.90 -14.69
N PRO A 968 -1.23 -61.60 -15.84
CA PRO A 968 -2.60 -61.10 -15.97
C PRO A 968 -3.40 -62.01 -16.94
N ASP A 969 -4.73 -61.85 -17.03
CA ASP A 969 -5.50 -62.42 -18.16
C ASP A 969 -6.13 -61.34 -19.05
N LYS A 970 -6.24 -61.65 -20.35
CA LYS A 970 -6.39 -60.69 -21.45
C LYS A 970 -7.80 -60.74 -22.02
N ARG A 971 -8.41 -59.58 -22.23
CA ARG A 971 -9.47 -59.43 -23.25
C ARG A 971 -9.16 -58.30 -24.22
N LYS A 972 -9.67 -58.46 -25.44
CA LYS A 972 -9.28 -57.69 -26.63
C LYS A 972 -10.31 -56.60 -26.92
N VAL A 973 -9.85 -55.56 -27.63
CA VAL A 973 -10.71 -54.60 -28.34
C VAL A 973 -11.75 -55.37 -29.17
N GLY A 974 -13.04 -55.17 -28.88
CA GLY A 974 -14.15 -55.83 -29.61
C GLY A 974 -15.44 -56.11 -28.84
N ASP A 975 -15.44 -56.03 -27.50
CA ASP A 975 -16.64 -56.29 -26.68
C ASP A 975 -17.65 -55.12 -26.80
N THR A 976 -18.50 -55.21 -27.83
CA THR A 976 -19.57 -54.26 -28.16
C THR A 976 -20.78 -54.43 -27.25
N PHE A 977 -21.27 -53.33 -26.65
CA PHE A 977 -22.66 -53.24 -26.19
C PHE A 977 -23.58 -53.35 -27.41
N LYS A 978 -24.09 -54.56 -27.70
CA LYS A 978 -24.89 -54.80 -28.91
C LYS A 978 -26.32 -54.27 -28.86
N SER A 979 -26.84 -53.99 -27.67
CA SER A 979 -28.03 -53.17 -27.46
C SER A 979 -28.19 -52.84 -25.97
N ILE A 980 -28.62 -51.61 -25.69
CA ILE A 980 -29.38 -51.29 -24.48
C ILE A 980 -30.79 -50.97 -25.00
N THR A 981 -31.80 -51.64 -24.47
CA THR A 981 -33.21 -51.32 -24.72
C THR A 981 -33.93 -51.30 -23.38
N GLY A 982 -34.09 -50.10 -22.84
CA GLY A 982 -34.61 -49.85 -21.50
C GLY A 982 -34.26 -48.43 -21.07
N PRO A 983 -34.82 -47.95 -19.96
CA PRO A 983 -34.54 -46.60 -19.48
C PRO A 983 -33.23 -46.51 -18.67
N LEU A 984 -32.54 -45.38 -18.77
CA LEU A 984 -31.30 -45.07 -18.05
C LEU A 984 -31.54 -43.92 -17.05
N GLN A 985 -30.91 -43.95 -15.87
CA GLN A 985 -31.01 -42.87 -14.87
C GLN A 985 -29.70 -42.09 -14.80
N PHE A 986 -29.78 -40.75 -14.79
CA PHE A 986 -28.62 -39.84 -14.82
C PHE A 986 -28.89 -38.54 -14.02
N THR A 987 -27.84 -37.76 -13.77
CA THR A 987 -27.94 -36.34 -13.35
C THR A 987 -27.20 -35.48 -14.36
N PHE A 988 -27.84 -34.40 -14.85
CA PHE A 988 -27.25 -33.58 -15.91
C PHE A 988 -26.22 -32.55 -15.40
N SER A 989 -25.10 -32.46 -16.13
CA SER A 989 -24.08 -31.41 -16.03
C SER A 989 -23.68 -30.96 -17.44
N ASN A 990 -23.25 -29.69 -17.59
CA ASN A 990 -23.12 -29.02 -18.88
C ASN A 990 -21.64 -28.84 -19.30
N PHE A 991 -21.29 -29.21 -20.54
CA PHE A 991 -19.91 -29.15 -21.05
C PHE A 991 -19.61 -28.00 -22.01
N LYS A 992 -18.30 -27.67 -22.10
CA LYS A 992 -17.70 -26.55 -22.86
C LYS A 992 -16.90 -27.05 -24.06
N ILE A 993 -16.91 -26.30 -25.17
CA ILE A 993 -15.86 -26.37 -26.19
C ILE A 993 -15.42 -24.95 -26.59
N THR A 994 -14.12 -24.67 -26.57
CA THR A 994 -13.44 -23.68 -27.45
C THR A 994 -11.91 -23.90 -27.39
N PRO A 995 -11.15 -23.76 -28.50
CA PRO A 995 -9.80 -24.32 -28.62
C PRO A 995 -8.67 -23.30 -28.34
N ARG A 996 -7.43 -23.80 -28.24
CA ARG A 996 -6.19 -23.01 -28.42
C ARG A 996 -5.12 -23.73 -29.26
N ASN A 997 -5.50 -24.00 -30.50
CA ASN A 997 -4.69 -23.99 -31.74
C ASN A 997 -3.42 -24.85 -31.88
N ALA A 998 -3.05 -25.04 -33.15
CA ALA A 998 -1.93 -25.87 -33.60
C ALA A 998 -0.57 -25.17 -33.52
N GLN A 999 0.47 -26.01 -33.55
CA GLN A 999 1.92 -25.75 -33.55
C GLN A 999 2.61 -25.74 -32.17
N ASP A 1000 3.47 -26.74 -32.01
CA ASP A 1000 4.28 -27.06 -30.83
C ASP A 1000 5.49 -26.14 -30.62
N ILE A 1001 6.08 -26.21 -29.42
CA ILE A 1001 7.54 -26.23 -29.09
C ILE A 1001 7.69 -26.11 -27.55
N GLN A 1002 8.54 -26.83 -26.82
CA GLN A 1002 9.14 -28.18 -26.94
C GLN A 1002 10.01 -28.39 -25.66
N PHE A 1003 9.84 -29.48 -24.91
CA PHE A 1003 10.88 -30.29 -24.22
C PHE A 1003 10.25 -31.38 -23.34
#